data_AF-A0A355TWK1-F1
#
_entry.id   AF-A0A355TWK1-F1
#
_cell.length_a   1.000
_cell.length_b   1.000
_cell.length_c   1.000
_cell.angle_alpha   90.00
_cell.angle_beta   90.00
_cell.angle_gamma   90.00
#
_symmetry.space_group_name_H-M   'P 1'
#
loop_
_entity.id
_entity.type
_entity.pdbx_description
1 polymer ?
#
loop_
_entity_poly.entity_id
_entity_poly.type
_entity_poly.pdbx_seq_one_letter_code
_entity_poly.pdbx_strand_id
1 'polypeptide(L)'
;MILDISKLEKRNPALDIIRIVAAFTVLSVHFFLHNGFYYETVQGTSMYIMTLMRTLFSVCVPLFMILTGYLMCNKTLSRKYYKGISKTLVVFVIATLACMLFKTFHDGEEFSLIKFIFNTFDFTGANYSWYIEMYIGLFLIAPFLNLAYNKLDSQRKKQVLVFTFAVITILPSLLNIFNFDNIAWWGDPTSSDTFQKIVPAWWTGVYPIAYYFVGCYLREYGMKIKTRTLIAVFLAAIVLFGSFNFYRSYGTTFKSGTYVYWYGFEPYVLSSFLFVLLTRIKTDKFSAKFKFALWKLSDLALGIYLISFIFDKLVYDVLNKTITPMQERLPFYFVVVPVVFILSTAASFIMNVLAQGIITLFHKIVNYIKIQKEHGSQKMWQDILFIALMACGIVFAIWKCFYGFGGSDEAFYLTIPDRLSMGDALITEEWHLSQLSSVLLIPFVSIYKLIVGSTEGIILAARFNYIIFHAVVASVIYLKLRNKGILSVVASFLFFIFTPYNIMALSYNTMGLDFVAVTGVLMGTNYKNKTLPTIIAGFTFAAAVLCSPYLAAAYVLYGICVILHYVLKKKNLKFVISEEIFGIKSFLKFTIGVAIPAVIFLAFALSRAGIGDIINVLPNLMTDPEHPQLSLDYKIRLYYESIYKFHDNFKIAVISYFIMLFAMIIDKNRKVHRSLYLIISSALSIFTLILIVPTINSSSYNAVMFPMIFIGITSYILCDKKPRRLFVSLFVLGIIHSISLEMTSNQYFYVISMALASSNIASYIFLAQLLKEMKETEDNFDYKVLLKYSSIAIVVLTICIQGFLQFKAKAEHCFWESSMNTLTSEIPSGPAKGIMTNADNCNNYVQIYNDIASYKNYNQGNILLLTEKTWTYLDVDNLSYGTLSAWITEGNRVSLERLEEYYKINPEKVPDYIYILKNSKWDDMVVDNISNDWGYSVNETNISYKLEKSNN
;
A
#
# COMPACT_ATOMS: atom_id res chain seq x y z
N MET A 1 3.14 -36.32 -18.43
CA MET A 1 2.37 -36.49 -17.17
C MET A 1 2.21 -38.00 -16.95
N ILE A 2 2.91 -38.59 -15.97
CA ILE A 2 2.89 -40.04 -15.73
C ILE A 2 1.54 -40.43 -15.10
N LEU A 3 0.91 -41.51 -15.58
CA LEU A 3 -0.35 -42.03 -15.06
C LEU A 3 -0.13 -42.59 -13.64
N ASP A 4 -0.65 -41.93 -12.61
CA ASP A 4 -0.58 -42.42 -11.22
C ASP A 4 -1.67 -43.50 -11.00
N ILE A 5 -1.33 -44.74 -11.36
CA ILE A 5 -2.24 -45.90 -11.34
C ILE A 5 -2.83 -46.11 -9.93
N SER A 6 -2.02 -45.92 -8.88
CA SER A 6 -2.43 -46.14 -7.48
C SER A 6 -3.56 -45.21 -7.00
N LYS A 7 -3.55 -43.95 -7.46
CA LYS A 7 -4.63 -43.00 -7.16
C LYS A 7 -5.85 -43.23 -8.02
N LEU A 8 -5.66 -43.69 -9.25
CA LEU A 8 -6.74 -43.95 -10.19
C LEU A 8 -7.63 -45.12 -9.70
N GLU A 9 -7.04 -46.14 -9.09
CA GLU A 9 -7.76 -47.29 -8.53
C GLU A 9 -8.66 -46.93 -7.34
N LYS A 10 -8.26 -45.95 -6.52
CA LYS A 10 -9.02 -45.51 -5.33
C LYS A 10 -10.07 -44.44 -5.63
N ARG A 11 -10.11 -43.91 -6.85
CA ARG A 11 -11.00 -42.82 -7.24
C ARG A 11 -12.30 -43.37 -7.82
N ASN A 12 -13.44 -42.79 -7.42
CA ASN A 12 -14.75 -43.13 -8.00
C ASN A 12 -15.04 -42.21 -9.21
N PRO A 13 -15.01 -42.71 -10.46
CA PRO A 13 -15.23 -41.89 -11.66
C PRO A 13 -16.65 -41.32 -11.76
N ALA A 14 -17.64 -41.90 -11.05
CA ALA A 14 -18.99 -41.34 -11.02
C ALA A 14 -19.00 -39.94 -10.39
N LEU A 15 -18.12 -39.68 -9.40
CA LEU A 15 -17.99 -38.37 -8.78
C LEU A 15 -17.31 -37.35 -9.70
N ASP A 16 -16.44 -37.82 -10.61
CA ASP A 16 -15.86 -36.97 -11.66
C ASP A 16 -16.91 -36.58 -12.70
N ILE A 17 -17.76 -37.53 -13.10
CA ILE A 17 -18.90 -37.26 -13.98
C ILE A 17 -19.82 -36.21 -13.35
N ILE A 18 -20.13 -36.30 -12.05
CA ILE A 18 -20.96 -35.30 -11.37
C ILE A 18 -20.36 -33.89 -11.48
N ARG A 19 -19.04 -33.74 -11.29
CA ARG A 19 -18.38 -32.42 -11.44
C ARG A 19 -18.44 -31.89 -12.86
N ILE A 20 -18.22 -32.77 -13.83
CA ILE A 20 -18.26 -32.41 -15.26
C ILE A 20 -19.68 -32.00 -15.65
N VAL A 21 -20.69 -32.77 -15.24
CA VAL A 21 -22.11 -32.45 -15.47
C VAL A 21 -22.49 -31.15 -14.78
N ALA A 22 -22.04 -30.92 -13.55
CA ALA A 22 -22.27 -29.66 -12.84
C ALA A 22 -21.66 -28.47 -13.61
N ALA A 23 -20.39 -28.56 -14.03
CA ALA A 23 -19.75 -27.51 -14.83
C ALA A 23 -20.45 -27.28 -16.17
N PHE A 24 -20.80 -28.36 -16.89
CA PHE A 24 -21.50 -28.26 -18.17
C PHE A 24 -22.88 -27.62 -18.01
N THR A 25 -23.66 -28.03 -17.01
CA THR A 25 -24.97 -27.44 -16.72
C THR A 25 -24.88 -25.98 -16.26
N VAL A 26 -23.77 -25.52 -15.69
CA VAL A 26 -23.57 -24.07 -15.45
C VAL A 26 -23.54 -23.31 -16.79
N LEU A 27 -22.72 -23.76 -17.74
CA LEU A 27 -22.65 -23.15 -19.07
C LEU A 27 -24.00 -23.28 -19.81
N SER A 28 -24.75 -24.35 -19.57
CA SER A 28 -26.12 -24.48 -20.07
C SER A 28 -27.10 -23.46 -19.47
N VAL A 29 -26.91 -23.02 -18.23
CA VAL A 29 -27.66 -21.87 -17.66
C VAL A 29 -27.19 -20.55 -18.27
N HIS A 30 -25.89 -20.39 -18.52
CA HIS A 30 -25.34 -19.19 -19.19
C HIS A 30 -25.92 -19.01 -20.59
N PHE A 31 -26.25 -20.11 -21.29
CA PHE A 31 -27.00 -20.03 -22.53
C PHE A 31 -28.27 -19.20 -22.41
N PHE A 32 -29.09 -19.44 -21.38
CA PHE A 32 -30.30 -18.64 -21.14
C PHE A 32 -30.00 -17.23 -20.63
N LEU A 33 -28.88 -17.03 -19.93
CA LEU A 33 -28.45 -15.71 -19.48
C LEU A 33 -28.08 -14.79 -20.65
N HIS A 34 -27.43 -15.35 -21.68
CA HIS A 34 -26.83 -14.56 -22.77
C HIS A 34 -27.57 -14.65 -24.10
N ASN A 35 -28.46 -15.62 -24.31
CA ASN A 35 -29.19 -15.76 -25.58
C ASN A 35 -30.41 -14.84 -25.69
N GLY A 36 -30.76 -14.06 -24.66
CA GLY A 36 -31.92 -13.16 -24.65
C GLY A 36 -33.21 -13.75 -24.05
N PHE A 37 -33.20 -15.00 -23.57
CA PHE A 37 -34.37 -15.72 -23.03
C PHE A 37 -35.19 -14.93 -22.00
N TYR A 38 -34.52 -14.21 -21.09
CA TYR A 38 -35.20 -13.47 -20.02
C TYR A 38 -35.94 -12.20 -20.49
N TYR A 39 -35.69 -11.74 -21.72
CA TYR A 39 -36.30 -10.53 -22.28
C TYR A 39 -37.42 -10.82 -23.28
N GLU A 40 -37.58 -12.08 -23.69
CA GLU A 40 -38.62 -12.50 -24.62
C GLU A 40 -39.90 -12.87 -23.87
N THR A 41 -41.05 -12.63 -24.50
CA THR A 41 -42.34 -13.09 -24.03
C THR A 41 -42.41 -14.63 -24.02
N VAL A 42 -42.76 -15.22 -22.87
CA VAL A 42 -42.90 -16.66 -22.68
C VAL A 42 -44.22 -17.14 -23.28
N GLN A 43 -44.20 -17.49 -24.57
CA GLN A 43 -45.33 -18.06 -25.31
C GLN A 43 -44.85 -19.05 -26.39
N GLY A 44 -45.72 -19.99 -26.76
CA GLY A 44 -45.45 -20.96 -27.82
C GLY A 44 -44.50 -22.10 -27.43
N THR A 45 -44.33 -23.04 -28.37
CA THR A 45 -43.63 -24.32 -28.15
C THR A 45 -42.14 -24.14 -27.86
N SER A 46 -41.46 -23.20 -28.54
CA SER A 46 -40.01 -22.96 -28.33
C SER A 46 -39.74 -22.50 -26.90
N MET A 47 -40.49 -21.50 -26.41
CA MET A 47 -40.34 -20.98 -25.05
C MET A 47 -40.71 -22.03 -23.99
N TYR A 48 -41.69 -22.89 -24.27
CA TYR A 48 -42.02 -24.01 -23.38
C TYR A 48 -40.83 -24.97 -23.21
N ILE A 49 -40.22 -25.41 -24.33
CA ILE A 49 -39.03 -26.28 -24.31
C ILE A 49 -37.86 -25.59 -23.59
N MET A 50 -37.60 -24.31 -23.89
CA MET A 50 -36.56 -23.52 -23.22
C MET A 50 -36.79 -23.42 -21.71
N THR A 51 -38.04 -23.28 -21.27
CA THR A 51 -38.40 -23.24 -19.85
C THR A 51 -38.15 -24.59 -19.17
N LEU A 52 -38.50 -25.71 -19.82
CA LEU A 52 -38.16 -27.05 -19.32
C LEU A 52 -36.63 -27.23 -19.20
N MET A 53 -35.87 -26.84 -20.22
CA MET A 53 -34.41 -26.92 -20.24
C MET A 53 -33.75 -26.04 -19.16
N ARG A 54 -34.20 -24.80 -19.00
CA ARG A 54 -33.72 -23.89 -17.95
C ARG A 54 -34.01 -24.46 -16.57
N THR A 55 -35.19 -25.05 -16.38
CA THR A 55 -35.58 -25.73 -15.13
C THR A 55 -34.65 -26.91 -14.84
N LEU A 56 -34.36 -27.75 -15.85
CA LEU A 56 -33.39 -28.83 -15.74
C LEU A 56 -31.97 -28.33 -15.40
N PHE A 57 -31.46 -27.29 -16.04
CA PHE A 57 -30.07 -26.84 -15.83
C PHE A 57 -29.87 -26.06 -14.53
N SER A 58 -30.95 -25.72 -13.81
CA SER A 58 -30.89 -25.17 -12.45
C SER A 58 -30.17 -26.09 -11.43
N VAL A 59 -29.92 -27.34 -11.79
CA VAL A 59 -29.18 -28.30 -10.96
C VAL A 59 -27.69 -27.99 -10.77
N CYS A 60 -27.14 -27.10 -11.60
CA CYS A 60 -25.70 -26.94 -11.76
C CYS A 60 -24.92 -26.63 -10.47
N VAL A 61 -25.21 -25.50 -9.81
CA VAL A 61 -24.55 -25.11 -8.55
C VAL A 61 -24.92 -26.03 -7.38
N PRO A 62 -26.20 -26.39 -7.17
CA PRO A 62 -26.58 -27.38 -6.16
C PRO A 62 -25.82 -28.71 -6.24
N LEU A 63 -25.54 -29.23 -7.45
CA LEU A 63 -24.74 -30.45 -7.61
C LEU A 63 -23.34 -30.30 -7.00
N PHE A 64 -22.69 -29.14 -7.14
CA PHE A 64 -21.41 -28.87 -6.48
C PHE A 64 -21.54 -28.82 -4.95
N MET A 65 -22.62 -28.27 -4.41
CA MET A 65 -22.85 -28.21 -2.96
C MET A 65 -23.10 -29.61 -2.37
N ILE A 66 -23.95 -30.42 -3.01
CA ILE A 66 -24.21 -31.81 -2.61
C ILE A 66 -22.91 -32.63 -2.71
N LEU A 67 -22.16 -32.48 -3.80
CA LEU A 67 -20.88 -33.16 -3.97
C LEU A 67 -19.86 -32.75 -2.90
N THR A 68 -19.84 -31.48 -2.51
CA THR A 68 -18.99 -30.96 -1.44
C THR A 68 -19.30 -31.67 -0.13
N GLY A 69 -20.57 -31.73 0.27
CA GLY A 69 -21.02 -32.51 1.45
C GLY A 69 -20.64 -33.99 1.36
N TYR A 70 -20.90 -34.61 0.20
CA TYR A 70 -20.55 -36.00 -0.06
C TYR A 70 -19.05 -36.25 0.14
N LEU A 71 -18.17 -35.46 -0.47
CA LEU A 71 -16.73 -35.65 -0.37
C LEU A 71 -16.16 -35.28 1.00
N MET A 72 -16.74 -34.28 1.67
CA MET A 72 -16.16 -33.65 2.85
C MET A 72 -16.74 -34.15 4.18
N CYS A 73 -17.83 -34.93 4.19
CA CYS A 73 -18.51 -35.46 5.38
C CYS A 73 -17.60 -36.00 6.50
N ASN A 74 -16.46 -36.59 6.15
CA ASN A 74 -15.54 -37.24 7.09
C ASN A 74 -14.26 -36.43 7.34
N LYS A 75 -14.21 -35.17 6.90
CA LYS A 75 -13.05 -34.29 7.14
C LYS A 75 -13.09 -33.76 8.57
N THR A 76 -11.95 -33.83 9.25
CA THR A 76 -11.79 -33.39 10.63
C THR A 76 -11.07 -32.05 10.72
N LEU A 77 -11.33 -31.32 11.80
CA LEU A 77 -10.68 -30.04 12.09
C LEU A 77 -9.16 -30.26 12.22
N SER A 78 -8.39 -29.72 11.27
CA SER A 78 -6.93 -29.84 11.27
C SER A 78 -6.27 -28.75 10.42
N ARG A 79 -5.01 -28.42 10.70
CA ARG A 79 -4.22 -27.53 9.82
C ARG A 79 -4.11 -28.07 8.39
N LYS A 80 -4.04 -29.40 8.24
CA LYS A 80 -4.01 -30.08 6.94
C LYS A 80 -5.28 -29.84 6.14
N TYR A 81 -6.44 -29.83 6.81
CA TYR A 81 -7.72 -29.50 6.19
C TYR A 81 -7.71 -28.09 5.61
N TYR A 82 -7.42 -27.06 6.42
CA TYR A 82 -7.47 -25.67 5.95
C TYR A 82 -6.46 -25.35 4.85
N LYS A 83 -5.30 -26.02 4.83
CA LYS A 83 -4.35 -25.94 3.71
C LYS A 83 -4.91 -26.48 2.39
N GLY A 84 -5.97 -27.28 2.43
CA GLY A 84 -6.59 -27.90 1.25
C GLY A 84 -7.29 -26.92 0.31
N ILE A 85 -7.63 -25.69 0.76
CA ILE A 85 -8.29 -24.68 -0.08
C ILE A 85 -7.31 -23.96 -1.02
N SER A 86 -5.99 -24.07 -0.79
CA SER A 86 -4.98 -23.26 -1.48
C SER A 86 -5.09 -23.30 -3.01
N LYS A 87 -5.34 -24.48 -3.59
CA LYS A 87 -5.52 -24.62 -5.04
C LYS A 87 -6.72 -23.81 -5.53
N THR A 88 -7.84 -23.84 -4.82
CA THR A 88 -9.06 -23.09 -5.15
C THR A 88 -8.78 -21.59 -5.15
N LEU A 89 -8.10 -21.08 -4.12
CA LEU A 89 -7.77 -19.66 -4.01
C LEU A 89 -6.81 -19.20 -5.12
N VAL A 90 -5.77 -20.00 -5.43
CA VAL A 90 -4.83 -19.66 -6.50
C VAL A 90 -5.52 -19.63 -7.87
N VAL A 91 -6.37 -20.62 -8.17
CA VAL A 91 -7.14 -20.66 -9.43
C VAL A 91 -8.08 -19.45 -9.52
N PHE A 92 -8.74 -19.07 -8.41
CA PHE A 92 -9.60 -17.90 -8.36
C PHE A 92 -8.85 -16.59 -8.64
N VAL A 93 -7.67 -16.39 -8.04
CA VAL A 93 -6.85 -15.19 -8.28
C VAL A 93 -6.37 -15.12 -9.73
N ILE A 94 -5.95 -16.25 -10.31
CA ILE A 94 -5.54 -16.31 -11.73
C ILE A 94 -6.73 -16.01 -12.65
N ALA A 95 -7.91 -16.57 -12.37
CA ALA A 95 -9.12 -16.31 -13.15
C ALA A 95 -9.55 -14.84 -13.06
N THR A 96 -9.45 -14.23 -11.86
CA THR A 96 -9.71 -12.80 -11.67
C THR A 96 -8.79 -11.95 -12.53
N LEU A 97 -7.48 -12.25 -12.54
CA LEU A 97 -6.53 -11.56 -13.40
C LEU A 97 -6.88 -11.74 -14.88
N ALA A 98 -7.21 -12.96 -15.31
CA ALA A 98 -7.56 -13.25 -16.70
C ALA A 98 -8.83 -12.50 -17.15
N CYS A 99 -9.88 -12.48 -16.33
CA CYS A 99 -11.12 -11.75 -16.64
C CYS A 99 -10.90 -10.23 -16.69
N MET A 100 -10.10 -9.68 -15.77
CA MET A 100 -9.79 -8.24 -15.78
C MET A 100 -8.93 -7.85 -16.99
N LEU A 101 -7.90 -8.64 -17.32
CA LEU A 101 -7.12 -8.40 -18.53
C LEU A 101 -7.99 -8.47 -19.78
N PHE A 102 -8.92 -9.42 -19.85
CA PHE A 102 -9.87 -9.49 -20.95
C PHE A 102 -10.70 -8.21 -21.06
N LYS A 103 -11.30 -7.72 -19.97
CA LYS A 103 -12.08 -6.46 -19.98
C LYS A 103 -11.22 -5.26 -20.38
N THR A 104 -9.96 -5.21 -19.95
CA THR A 104 -9.04 -4.15 -20.36
C THR A 104 -8.76 -4.17 -21.85
N PHE A 105 -8.50 -5.34 -22.43
CA PHE A 105 -8.19 -5.45 -23.86
C PHE A 105 -9.43 -5.42 -24.77
N HIS A 106 -10.58 -5.92 -24.29
CA HIS A 106 -11.81 -6.06 -25.07
C HIS A 106 -12.79 -4.89 -24.88
N ASP A 107 -13.03 -4.49 -23.62
CA ASP A 107 -14.02 -3.48 -23.24
C ASP A 107 -13.39 -2.08 -23.03
N GLY A 108 -12.05 -1.97 -23.07
CA GLY A 108 -11.33 -0.72 -22.82
C GLY A 108 -11.28 -0.29 -21.34
N GLU A 109 -11.59 -1.20 -20.41
CA GLU A 109 -11.56 -0.89 -18.97
C GLU A 109 -10.13 -0.65 -18.47
N GLU A 110 -9.89 0.46 -17.77
CA GLU A 110 -8.57 0.77 -17.21
C GLU A 110 -8.17 -0.23 -16.11
N PHE A 111 -7.09 -0.98 -16.37
CA PHE A 111 -6.47 -1.87 -15.40
C PHE A 111 -5.68 -1.08 -14.35
N SER A 112 -5.94 -1.32 -13.07
CA SER A 112 -5.05 -0.89 -11.99
C SER A 112 -4.83 -2.01 -10.99
N LEU A 113 -3.63 -2.07 -10.41
CA LEU A 113 -3.30 -3.06 -9.38
C LEU A 113 -4.23 -2.94 -8.16
N ILE A 114 -4.65 -1.71 -7.84
CA ILE A 114 -5.59 -1.43 -6.74
C ILE A 114 -6.97 -2.02 -7.06
N LYS A 115 -7.49 -1.79 -8.27
CA LYS A 115 -8.75 -2.41 -8.73
C LYS A 115 -8.64 -3.93 -8.69
N PHE A 116 -7.51 -4.50 -9.14
CA PHE A 116 -7.30 -5.95 -9.07
C PHE A 116 -7.38 -6.51 -7.65
N ILE A 117 -6.73 -5.85 -6.69
CA ILE A 117 -6.79 -6.28 -5.29
C ILE A 117 -8.21 -6.19 -4.74
N PHE A 118 -8.89 -5.03 -4.88
CA PHE A 118 -10.25 -4.87 -4.36
C PHE A 118 -11.24 -5.82 -5.03
N ASN A 119 -11.19 -5.93 -6.36
CA ASN A 119 -12.08 -6.79 -7.13
C ASN A 119 -11.84 -8.29 -6.84
N THR A 120 -10.66 -8.65 -6.33
CA THR A 120 -10.37 -10.02 -5.85
C THR A 120 -10.98 -10.26 -4.47
N PHE A 121 -10.97 -9.26 -3.58
CA PHE A 121 -11.50 -9.40 -2.21
C PHE A 121 -13.03 -9.28 -2.13
N ASP A 122 -13.66 -8.54 -3.05
CA ASP A 122 -15.12 -8.41 -3.13
C ASP A 122 -15.78 -9.41 -4.11
N PHE A 123 -14.98 -10.29 -4.73
CA PHE A 123 -15.43 -11.32 -5.68
C PHE A 123 -16.10 -10.77 -6.95
N THR A 124 -15.75 -9.55 -7.38
CA THR A 124 -16.27 -8.95 -8.63
C THR A 124 -15.34 -9.06 -9.83
N GLY A 125 -14.04 -9.31 -9.61
CA GLY A 125 -13.02 -9.28 -10.65
C GLY A 125 -13.13 -10.42 -11.66
N ALA A 126 -13.53 -11.62 -11.20
CA ALA A 126 -14.06 -12.68 -12.05
C ALA A 126 -15.60 -12.67 -11.96
N ASN A 127 -16.27 -12.47 -13.10
CA ASN A 127 -17.71 -12.21 -13.17
C ASN A 127 -18.59 -13.32 -12.57
N TYR A 128 -18.09 -14.56 -12.52
CA TYR A 128 -18.80 -15.70 -11.97
C TYR A 128 -18.20 -16.16 -10.63
N SER A 129 -17.63 -15.27 -9.82
CA SER A 129 -16.90 -15.71 -8.62
C SER A 129 -17.70 -15.75 -7.30
N TRP A 130 -18.98 -15.38 -7.30
CA TRP A 130 -19.86 -15.49 -6.12
C TRP A 130 -19.90 -16.90 -5.51
N TYR A 131 -19.78 -17.96 -6.32
CA TYR A 131 -19.70 -19.33 -5.80
C TYR A 131 -18.44 -19.56 -4.96
N ILE A 132 -17.33 -18.89 -5.28
CA ILE A 132 -16.10 -18.96 -4.49
C ILE A 132 -16.28 -18.27 -3.14
N GLU A 133 -16.93 -17.11 -3.11
CA GLU A 133 -17.29 -16.42 -1.86
C GLU A 133 -18.08 -17.37 -0.93
N MET A 134 -19.15 -17.97 -1.44
CA MET A 134 -19.95 -18.95 -0.72
C MET A 134 -19.14 -20.20 -0.32
N TYR A 135 -18.35 -20.76 -1.25
CA TYR A 135 -17.57 -21.97 -1.02
C TYR A 135 -16.49 -21.78 0.05
N ILE A 136 -15.84 -20.61 0.11
CA ILE A 136 -14.89 -20.28 1.17
C ILE A 136 -15.62 -20.34 2.53
N GLY A 137 -16.78 -19.70 2.65
CA GLY A 137 -17.61 -19.76 3.86
C GLY A 137 -17.96 -21.20 4.26
N LEU A 138 -18.52 -21.98 3.32
CA LEU A 138 -18.90 -23.37 3.54
C LEU A 138 -17.70 -24.26 3.91
N PHE A 139 -16.55 -24.07 3.25
CA PHE A 139 -15.32 -24.78 3.54
C PHE A 139 -14.80 -24.47 4.95
N LEU A 140 -14.87 -23.21 5.40
CA LEU A 140 -14.40 -22.85 6.74
C LEU A 140 -15.21 -23.53 7.85
N ILE A 141 -16.52 -23.68 7.65
CA ILE A 141 -17.46 -24.26 8.64
C ILE A 141 -17.63 -25.78 8.53
N ALA A 142 -17.30 -26.39 7.40
CA ALA A 142 -17.56 -27.82 7.14
C ALA A 142 -17.02 -28.79 8.21
N PRO A 143 -15.83 -28.61 8.84
CA PRO A 143 -15.38 -29.48 9.93
C PRO A 143 -16.33 -29.46 11.14
N PHE A 144 -16.98 -28.33 11.42
CA PHE A 144 -17.95 -28.19 12.51
C PHE A 144 -19.29 -28.81 12.15
N LEU A 145 -19.74 -28.64 10.89
CA LEU A 145 -20.91 -29.35 10.36
C LEU A 145 -20.73 -30.87 10.46
N ASN A 146 -19.52 -31.36 10.15
CA ASN A 146 -19.19 -32.78 10.25
C ASN A 146 -19.20 -33.28 11.71
N LEU A 147 -18.75 -32.47 12.67
CA LEU A 147 -18.84 -32.83 14.09
C LEU A 147 -20.30 -32.99 14.52
N ALA A 148 -21.17 -32.06 14.13
CA ALA A 148 -22.60 -32.13 14.42
C ALA A 148 -23.24 -33.37 13.75
N TYR A 149 -22.98 -33.57 12.46
CA TYR A 149 -23.55 -34.67 11.67
C TYR A 149 -23.11 -36.05 12.19
N ASN A 150 -21.80 -36.23 12.41
CA ASN A 150 -21.23 -37.53 12.81
C ASN A 150 -21.51 -37.89 14.27
N LYS A 151 -21.91 -36.93 15.11
CA LYS A 151 -22.31 -37.20 16.50
C LYS A 151 -23.73 -37.79 16.60
N LEU A 152 -24.54 -37.67 15.55
CA LEU A 152 -25.87 -38.27 15.49
C LEU A 152 -25.74 -39.80 15.33
N ASP A 153 -26.14 -40.52 16.37
CA ASP A 153 -25.96 -41.98 16.54
C ASP A 153 -26.87 -42.87 15.68
N SER A 154 -27.87 -42.30 15.00
CA SER A 154 -28.87 -43.07 14.27
C SER A 154 -29.26 -42.41 12.95
N GLN A 155 -29.62 -43.24 11.97
CA GLN A 155 -30.11 -42.78 10.67
C GLN A 155 -31.30 -41.83 10.82
N ARG A 156 -32.22 -42.11 11.76
CA ARG A 156 -33.40 -41.26 12.02
C ARG A 156 -33.01 -39.86 12.47
N LYS A 157 -32.04 -39.72 13.38
CA LYS A 157 -31.56 -38.39 13.81
C LYS A 157 -30.91 -37.61 12.66
N LYS A 158 -30.14 -38.29 11.80
CA LYS A 158 -29.55 -37.68 10.59
C LYS A 158 -30.62 -37.26 9.57
N GLN A 159 -31.69 -38.05 9.41
CA GLN A 159 -32.86 -37.67 8.60
C GLN A 159 -33.56 -36.43 9.17
N VAL A 160 -33.76 -36.37 10.49
CA VAL A 160 -34.33 -35.20 11.15
C VAL A 160 -33.49 -33.96 10.88
N LEU A 161 -32.15 -34.04 10.99
CA LEU A 161 -31.27 -32.93 10.67
C LEU A 161 -31.44 -32.44 9.22
N VAL A 162 -31.38 -33.35 8.24
CA VAL A 162 -31.56 -33.00 6.82
C VAL A 162 -32.94 -32.39 6.59
N PHE A 163 -33.98 -32.97 7.18
CA PHE A 163 -35.36 -32.49 7.08
C PHE A 163 -35.52 -31.09 7.70
N THR A 164 -34.97 -30.86 8.90
CA THR A 164 -35.00 -29.54 9.55
C THR A 164 -34.37 -28.47 8.68
N PHE A 165 -33.18 -28.73 8.11
CA PHE A 165 -32.54 -27.77 7.20
C PHE A 165 -33.35 -27.56 5.92
N ALA A 166 -33.91 -28.62 5.32
CA ALA A 166 -34.81 -28.47 4.18
C ALA A 166 -36.06 -27.63 4.52
N VAL A 167 -36.64 -27.80 5.71
CA VAL A 167 -37.82 -27.03 6.16
C VAL A 167 -37.49 -25.55 6.35
N ILE A 168 -36.37 -25.21 6.97
CA ILE A 168 -36.06 -23.79 7.25
C ILE A 168 -35.47 -23.05 6.04
N THR A 169 -34.85 -23.76 5.08
CA THR A 169 -34.20 -23.11 3.93
C THR A 169 -34.94 -23.28 2.60
N ILE A 170 -35.59 -24.43 2.36
CA ILE A 170 -36.18 -24.79 1.07
C ILE A 170 -37.70 -24.65 1.08
N LEU A 171 -38.39 -25.13 2.12
CA LEU A 171 -39.86 -25.10 2.21
C LEU A 171 -40.49 -23.70 2.02
N PRO A 172 -39.88 -22.58 2.47
CA PRO A 172 -40.46 -21.26 2.22
C PRO A 172 -40.59 -20.93 0.73
N SER A 173 -39.70 -21.46 -0.11
CA SER A 173 -39.78 -21.30 -1.57
C SER A 173 -40.89 -22.12 -2.23
N LEU A 174 -41.49 -23.08 -1.51
CA LEU A 174 -42.64 -23.86 -2.00
C LEU A 174 -43.97 -23.26 -1.54
N LEU A 175 -44.04 -22.70 -0.33
CA LEU A 175 -45.30 -22.27 0.28
C LEU A 175 -45.58 -20.77 0.12
N ASN A 176 -44.55 -19.92 0.06
CA ASN A 176 -44.71 -18.45 0.02
C ASN A 176 -44.71 -17.89 -1.42
N ILE A 177 -45.27 -18.63 -2.37
CA ILE A 177 -45.18 -18.31 -3.81
C ILE A 177 -46.54 -18.21 -4.51
N PHE A 178 -47.61 -18.29 -3.74
CA PHE A 178 -48.99 -18.26 -4.23
C PHE A 178 -49.70 -17.01 -3.71
N ASN A 179 -50.67 -16.53 -4.50
CA ASN A 179 -51.59 -15.48 -4.08
C ASN A 179 -52.97 -16.08 -3.75
N PHE A 180 -53.26 -16.24 -2.47
CA PHE A 180 -54.53 -16.79 -1.98
C PHE A 180 -55.64 -15.73 -1.86
N ASP A 181 -55.29 -14.45 -1.76
CA ASP A 181 -56.27 -13.36 -1.60
C ASP A 181 -56.92 -12.96 -2.94
N ASN A 182 -56.27 -13.28 -4.06
CA ASN A 182 -56.78 -12.95 -5.40
C ASN A 182 -57.05 -14.23 -6.23
N ILE A 183 -58.32 -14.62 -6.35
CA ILE A 183 -58.70 -15.82 -7.09
C ILE A 183 -58.38 -15.73 -8.59
N ALA A 184 -58.35 -14.51 -9.16
CA ALA A 184 -58.01 -14.28 -10.56
C ALA A 184 -56.53 -14.60 -10.85
N TRP A 185 -55.66 -14.58 -9.83
CA TRP A 185 -54.26 -14.99 -9.97
C TRP A 185 -54.11 -16.46 -10.40
N TRP A 186 -55.06 -17.34 -10.05
CA TRP A 186 -55.02 -18.74 -10.48
C TRP A 186 -55.50 -18.92 -11.94
N GLY A 187 -56.14 -17.92 -12.53
CA GLY A 187 -56.43 -17.88 -13.98
C GLY A 187 -55.30 -17.22 -14.76
N ASP A 188 -54.75 -16.14 -14.21
CA ASP A 188 -53.61 -15.39 -14.75
C ASP A 188 -52.57 -15.13 -13.63
N PRO A 189 -51.60 -16.04 -13.44
CA PRO A 189 -50.61 -15.92 -12.38
C PRO A 189 -49.58 -14.82 -12.65
N THR A 190 -49.62 -14.19 -13.83
CA THR A 190 -48.77 -13.05 -14.16
C THR A 190 -49.31 -11.72 -13.64
N SER A 191 -50.61 -11.68 -13.32
CA SER A 191 -51.33 -10.49 -12.85
C SER A 191 -50.77 -9.85 -11.57
N SER A 192 -50.04 -10.60 -10.74
CA SER A 192 -49.39 -10.06 -9.54
C SER A 192 -48.14 -10.83 -9.11
N ASP A 193 -47.16 -10.09 -8.59
CA ASP A 193 -45.95 -10.59 -7.93
C ASP A 193 -46.07 -10.56 -6.39
N THR A 194 -47.25 -10.25 -5.84
CA THR A 194 -47.51 -10.29 -4.38
C THR A 194 -47.89 -11.70 -3.93
N PHE A 195 -47.24 -12.21 -2.88
CA PHE A 195 -47.49 -13.53 -2.31
C PHE A 195 -47.79 -13.47 -0.82
N GLN A 196 -48.60 -14.39 -0.30
CA GLN A 196 -48.78 -14.52 1.15
C GLN A 196 -47.61 -15.29 1.77
N LYS A 197 -47.07 -14.76 2.86
CA LYS A 197 -46.03 -15.42 3.65
C LYS A 197 -46.65 -16.39 4.65
N ILE A 198 -46.79 -17.66 4.26
CA ILE A 198 -47.33 -18.74 5.10
C ILE A 198 -46.30 -19.19 6.15
N VAL A 199 -45.02 -19.30 5.76
CA VAL A 199 -43.95 -19.77 6.66
C VAL A 199 -42.78 -18.77 6.76
N PRO A 200 -42.02 -18.75 7.86
CA PRO A 200 -40.83 -17.89 7.98
C PRO A 200 -39.78 -18.18 6.90
N ALA A 201 -39.24 -17.14 6.28
CA ALA A 201 -38.25 -17.23 5.21
C ALA A 201 -36.87 -16.64 5.59
N TRP A 202 -36.64 -16.31 6.86
CA TRP A 202 -35.41 -15.62 7.30
C TRP A 202 -34.14 -16.45 7.05
N TRP A 203 -34.22 -17.78 7.21
CA TRP A 203 -33.08 -18.69 7.12
C TRP A 203 -32.82 -19.22 5.70
N THR A 204 -33.53 -18.75 4.67
CA THR A 204 -33.32 -19.24 3.29
C THR A 204 -31.88 -19.03 2.81
N GLY A 205 -31.21 -17.97 3.28
CA GLY A 205 -29.81 -17.68 2.95
C GLY A 205 -28.79 -18.75 3.39
N VAL A 206 -29.10 -19.62 4.36
CA VAL A 206 -28.18 -20.69 4.81
C VAL A 206 -28.36 -22.01 4.06
N TYR A 207 -29.07 -22.00 2.91
CA TYR A 207 -29.32 -23.16 2.06
C TYR A 207 -28.10 -23.98 1.62
N PRO A 208 -26.85 -23.47 1.50
CA PRO A 208 -25.71 -24.31 1.15
C PRO A 208 -25.44 -25.42 2.18
N ILE A 209 -25.79 -25.17 3.45
CA ILE A 209 -25.69 -26.16 4.53
C ILE A 209 -26.72 -27.29 4.33
N ALA A 210 -27.92 -26.98 3.83
CA ALA A 210 -28.94 -27.98 3.53
C ALA A 210 -28.42 -28.96 2.45
N TYR A 211 -27.88 -28.44 1.34
CA TYR A 211 -27.25 -29.27 0.31
C TYR A 211 -26.05 -30.05 0.83
N TYR A 212 -25.22 -29.45 1.69
CA TYR A 212 -24.08 -30.14 2.31
C TYR A 212 -24.56 -31.36 3.10
N PHE A 213 -25.58 -31.22 3.97
CA PHE A 213 -26.11 -32.35 4.73
C PHE A 213 -26.82 -33.39 3.88
N VAL A 214 -27.48 -32.99 2.79
CA VAL A 214 -27.99 -33.95 1.78
C VAL A 214 -26.84 -34.77 1.21
N GLY A 215 -25.72 -34.14 0.84
CA GLY A 215 -24.51 -34.83 0.38
C GLY A 215 -23.95 -35.82 1.39
N CYS A 216 -23.85 -35.42 2.67
CA CYS A 216 -23.43 -36.30 3.78
C CYS A 216 -24.36 -37.51 3.93
N TYR A 217 -25.67 -37.27 3.88
CA TYR A 217 -26.68 -38.33 4.01
C TYR A 217 -26.67 -39.31 2.83
N LEU A 218 -26.59 -38.80 1.61
CA LEU A 218 -26.52 -39.63 0.41
C LEU A 218 -25.24 -40.46 0.36
N ARG A 219 -24.14 -39.99 0.96
CA ARG A 219 -22.91 -40.77 1.10
C ARG A 219 -23.09 -42.00 1.97
N GLU A 220 -23.74 -41.86 3.12
CA GLU A 220 -23.87 -42.97 4.08
C GLU A 220 -25.00 -43.94 3.72
N TYR A 221 -26.15 -43.42 3.30
CA TYR A 221 -27.37 -44.22 3.16
C TYR A 221 -27.90 -44.31 1.74
N GLY A 222 -27.43 -43.45 0.84
CA GLY A 222 -27.99 -43.30 -0.50
C GLY A 222 -29.49 -43.03 -0.48
N MET A 223 -30.17 -43.46 -1.53
CA MET A 223 -31.64 -43.41 -1.64
C MET A 223 -32.16 -44.80 -2.01
N LYS A 224 -33.19 -45.29 -1.30
CA LYS A 224 -33.73 -46.65 -1.47
C LYS A 224 -34.76 -46.80 -2.61
N ILE A 225 -34.87 -45.81 -3.50
CA ILE A 225 -35.81 -45.83 -4.64
C ILE A 225 -35.16 -46.55 -5.84
N LYS A 226 -35.89 -47.42 -6.55
CA LYS A 226 -35.40 -48.10 -7.77
C LYS A 226 -35.02 -47.08 -8.85
N THR A 227 -33.94 -47.32 -9.60
CA THR A 227 -33.43 -46.36 -10.60
C THR A 227 -34.46 -45.98 -11.66
N ARG A 228 -35.25 -46.95 -12.17
CA ARG A 228 -36.31 -46.66 -13.15
C ARG A 228 -37.38 -45.70 -12.59
N THR A 229 -37.80 -45.93 -11.35
CA THR A 229 -38.75 -45.05 -10.65
C THR A 229 -38.15 -43.67 -10.43
N LEU A 230 -36.88 -43.58 -10.04
CA LEU A 230 -36.20 -42.30 -9.83
C LEU A 230 -36.07 -41.50 -11.14
N ILE A 231 -35.79 -42.16 -12.27
CA ILE A 231 -35.80 -41.52 -13.59
C ILE A 231 -37.20 -41.00 -13.93
N ALA A 232 -38.24 -41.82 -13.73
CA ALA A 232 -39.62 -41.42 -14.02
C ALA A 232 -40.04 -40.21 -13.16
N VAL A 233 -39.75 -40.21 -11.87
CA VAL A 233 -40.06 -39.10 -10.96
C VAL A 233 -39.23 -37.86 -11.29
N PHE A 234 -37.96 -38.02 -11.67
CA PHE A 234 -37.12 -36.91 -12.09
C PHE A 234 -37.65 -36.24 -13.37
N LEU A 235 -38.02 -37.02 -14.39
CA LEU A 235 -38.63 -36.51 -15.61
C LEU A 235 -39.98 -35.84 -15.34
N ALA A 236 -40.82 -36.47 -14.50
CA ALA A 236 -42.09 -35.90 -14.08
C ALA A 236 -41.91 -34.56 -13.33
N ALA A 237 -40.89 -34.45 -12.48
CA ALA A 237 -40.57 -33.22 -11.77
C ALA A 237 -40.10 -32.11 -12.73
N ILE A 238 -39.27 -32.42 -13.74
CA ILE A 238 -38.86 -31.45 -14.76
C ILE A 238 -40.07 -30.90 -15.51
N VAL A 239 -40.97 -31.79 -15.96
CA VAL A 239 -42.18 -31.38 -16.65
C VAL A 239 -43.07 -30.56 -15.72
N LEU A 240 -43.37 -31.05 -14.52
CA LEU A 240 -44.23 -30.35 -13.56
C LEU A 240 -43.72 -28.94 -13.22
N PHE A 241 -42.44 -28.83 -12.83
CA PHE A 241 -41.84 -27.56 -12.44
C PHE A 241 -41.67 -26.62 -13.64
N GLY A 242 -41.22 -27.15 -14.79
CA GLY A 242 -41.08 -26.32 -15.98
C GLY A 242 -42.43 -25.88 -16.56
N SER A 243 -43.48 -26.71 -16.48
CA SER A 243 -44.85 -26.31 -16.81
C SER A 243 -45.38 -25.24 -15.85
N PHE A 244 -45.09 -25.36 -14.54
CA PHE A 244 -45.43 -24.32 -13.57
C PHE A 244 -44.71 -23.00 -13.89
N ASN A 245 -43.41 -23.05 -14.19
CA ASN A 245 -42.61 -21.88 -14.56
C ASN A 245 -43.12 -21.20 -15.84
N PHE A 246 -43.53 -22.00 -16.82
CA PHE A 246 -44.13 -21.51 -18.07
C PHE A 246 -45.48 -20.87 -17.80
N TYR A 247 -46.36 -21.55 -17.06
CA TYR A 247 -47.66 -21.04 -16.65
C TYR A 247 -47.53 -19.71 -15.88
N ARG A 248 -46.60 -19.63 -14.92
CA ARG A 248 -46.35 -18.43 -14.11
C ARG A 248 -45.78 -17.25 -14.90
N SER A 249 -45.22 -17.50 -16.07
CA SER A 249 -44.62 -16.47 -16.94
C SER A 249 -45.41 -16.24 -18.23
N TYR A 250 -46.52 -16.95 -18.44
CA TYR A 250 -47.17 -17.02 -19.74
C TYR A 250 -47.67 -15.65 -20.22
N GLY A 251 -47.26 -15.23 -21.41
CA GLY A 251 -47.64 -13.93 -21.96
C GLY A 251 -46.92 -12.71 -21.38
N THR A 252 -45.90 -12.92 -20.57
CA THR A 252 -44.95 -11.89 -20.14
C THR A 252 -43.51 -12.40 -20.25
N THR A 253 -42.52 -11.64 -19.81
CA THR A 253 -41.13 -12.10 -19.69
C THR A 253 -40.97 -13.11 -18.54
N PHE A 254 -39.90 -13.91 -18.57
CA PHE A 254 -39.70 -14.98 -17.59
C PHE A 254 -39.65 -14.45 -16.14
N LYS A 255 -40.59 -14.89 -15.29
CA LYS A 255 -40.71 -14.42 -13.90
C LYS A 255 -39.85 -15.27 -12.97
N SER A 256 -38.76 -14.69 -12.47
CA SER A 256 -37.82 -15.37 -11.56
C SER A 256 -38.24 -15.24 -10.10
N GLY A 257 -39.03 -16.20 -9.59
CA GLY A 257 -39.43 -16.27 -8.18
C GLY A 257 -38.50 -17.11 -7.29
N THR A 258 -38.77 -17.14 -5.97
CA THR A 258 -37.94 -17.86 -4.98
C THR A 258 -37.82 -19.37 -5.23
N TYR A 259 -38.78 -19.97 -5.93
CA TYR A 259 -38.85 -21.39 -6.28
C TYR A 259 -37.80 -21.81 -7.34
N VAL A 260 -37.38 -20.90 -8.23
CA VAL A 260 -36.40 -21.16 -9.29
C VAL A 260 -34.95 -20.79 -8.97
N TYR A 261 -34.72 -20.07 -7.87
CA TYR A 261 -33.37 -19.70 -7.41
C TYR A 261 -32.64 -20.90 -6.78
N TRP A 262 -31.33 -20.78 -6.55
CA TRP A 262 -30.51 -21.88 -6.01
C TRP A 262 -30.95 -22.40 -4.64
N TYR A 263 -31.68 -21.60 -3.85
CA TYR A 263 -32.29 -22.01 -2.57
C TYR A 263 -33.74 -22.49 -2.71
N GLY A 264 -34.25 -22.55 -3.95
CA GLY A 264 -35.60 -22.96 -4.30
C GLY A 264 -35.80 -24.47 -4.20
N PHE A 265 -37.06 -24.88 -4.06
CA PHE A 265 -37.42 -26.29 -3.98
C PHE A 265 -37.22 -27.02 -5.30
N GLU A 266 -37.40 -26.38 -6.46
CA GLU A 266 -37.23 -27.04 -7.75
C GLU A 266 -35.77 -27.46 -7.96
N PRO A 267 -34.76 -26.56 -7.83
CA PRO A 267 -33.37 -26.96 -7.96
C PRO A 267 -32.97 -27.94 -6.86
N TYR A 268 -33.52 -27.83 -5.64
CA TYR A 268 -33.23 -28.77 -4.55
C TYR A 268 -33.66 -30.21 -4.86
N VAL A 269 -34.90 -30.40 -5.32
CA VAL A 269 -35.45 -31.72 -5.67
C VAL A 269 -34.72 -32.29 -6.88
N LEU A 270 -34.61 -31.50 -7.97
CA LEU A 270 -33.99 -31.96 -9.22
C LEU A 270 -32.52 -32.36 -9.01
N SER A 271 -31.76 -31.56 -8.26
CA SER A 271 -30.34 -31.85 -8.01
C SER A 271 -30.14 -33.07 -7.14
N SER A 272 -31.01 -33.26 -6.13
CA SER A 272 -30.95 -34.45 -5.28
C SER A 272 -31.20 -35.73 -6.08
N PHE A 273 -32.19 -35.72 -6.98
CA PHE A 273 -32.47 -36.86 -7.86
C PHE A 273 -31.36 -37.09 -8.87
N LEU A 274 -30.91 -36.05 -9.57
CA LEU A 274 -29.85 -36.16 -10.56
C LEU A 274 -28.54 -36.63 -9.92
N PHE A 275 -28.18 -36.12 -8.75
CA PHE A 275 -27.01 -36.56 -8.00
C PHE A 275 -27.06 -38.06 -7.73
N VAL A 276 -28.19 -38.57 -7.21
CA VAL A 276 -28.36 -40.01 -6.95
C VAL A 276 -28.27 -40.82 -8.24
N LEU A 277 -28.88 -40.36 -9.34
CA LEU A 277 -28.80 -41.04 -10.64
C LEU A 277 -27.35 -41.14 -11.13
N LEU A 278 -26.59 -40.04 -11.06
CA LEU A 278 -25.20 -40.00 -11.50
C LEU A 278 -24.28 -40.86 -10.60
N THR A 279 -24.52 -40.90 -9.28
CA THR A 279 -23.75 -41.79 -8.39
C THR A 279 -23.97 -43.29 -8.65
N ARG A 280 -25.07 -43.66 -9.32
CA ARG A 280 -25.40 -45.05 -9.67
C ARG A 280 -24.82 -45.51 -11.01
N ILE A 281 -24.10 -44.65 -11.73
CA ILE A 281 -23.43 -45.03 -12.97
C ILE A 281 -22.38 -46.11 -12.66
N LYS A 282 -22.49 -47.28 -13.30
CA LYS A 282 -21.50 -48.35 -13.16
C LYS A 282 -20.25 -48.01 -13.97
N THR A 283 -19.14 -47.75 -13.27
CA THR A 283 -17.88 -47.33 -13.88
C THR A 283 -16.84 -48.46 -13.98
N ASP A 284 -17.20 -49.67 -13.59
CA ASP A 284 -16.28 -50.82 -13.48
C ASP A 284 -15.66 -51.19 -14.84
N LYS A 285 -16.47 -51.08 -15.90
CA LYS A 285 -16.07 -51.38 -17.28
C LYS A 285 -15.29 -50.27 -17.99
N PHE A 286 -15.07 -49.11 -17.35
CA PHE A 286 -14.35 -48.01 -17.99
C PHE A 286 -12.85 -48.30 -18.06
N SER A 287 -12.24 -48.03 -19.22
CA SER A 287 -10.80 -48.16 -19.40
C SER A 287 -10.03 -47.17 -18.51
N ALA A 288 -8.81 -47.52 -18.11
CA ALA A 288 -7.97 -46.65 -17.28
C ALA A 288 -7.72 -45.28 -17.93
N LYS A 289 -7.54 -45.24 -19.26
CA LYS A 289 -7.39 -44.00 -20.04
C LYS A 289 -8.63 -43.10 -19.92
N PHE A 290 -9.82 -43.69 -20.02
CA PHE A 290 -11.07 -42.92 -19.90
C PHE A 290 -11.30 -42.41 -18.48
N LYS A 291 -11.07 -43.25 -17.45
CA LYS A 291 -11.12 -42.81 -16.04
C LYS A 291 -10.13 -41.66 -15.77
N PHE A 292 -8.94 -41.72 -16.34
CA PHE A 292 -7.94 -40.66 -16.22
C PHE A 292 -8.38 -39.36 -16.94
N ALA A 293 -8.96 -39.47 -18.14
CA ALA A 293 -9.50 -38.31 -18.85
C ALA A 293 -10.62 -37.62 -18.06
N LEU A 294 -11.56 -38.40 -17.51
CA LEU A 294 -12.63 -37.89 -16.64
C LEU A 294 -12.05 -37.18 -15.41
N TRP A 295 -11.05 -37.77 -14.75
CA TRP A 295 -10.37 -37.14 -13.63
C TRP A 295 -9.74 -35.79 -14.05
N LYS A 296 -8.98 -35.75 -15.15
CA LYS A 296 -8.33 -34.50 -15.59
C LYS A 296 -9.33 -33.42 -15.95
N LEU A 297 -10.42 -33.74 -16.62
CA LEU A 297 -11.46 -32.78 -16.94
C LEU A 297 -12.18 -32.29 -15.66
N SER A 298 -12.49 -33.20 -14.74
CA SER A 298 -13.07 -32.88 -13.43
C SER A 298 -12.18 -31.95 -12.58
N ASP A 299 -10.86 -32.07 -12.66
CA ASP A 299 -9.92 -31.17 -11.98
C ASP A 299 -9.92 -29.74 -12.56
N LEU A 300 -10.47 -29.54 -13.76
CA LEU A 300 -10.59 -28.25 -14.46
C LEU A 300 -11.95 -27.57 -14.26
N ALA A 301 -12.94 -28.26 -13.66
CA ALA A 301 -14.32 -27.80 -13.53
C ALA A 301 -14.45 -26.38 -12.93
N LEU A 302 -13.65 -26.07 -11.90
CA LEU A 302 -13.67 -24.74 -11.30
C LEU A 302 -13.16 -23.65 -12.25
N GLY A 303 -12.05 -23.90 -12.94
CA GLY A 303 -11.51 -22.93 -13.88
C GLY A 303 -12.43 -22.75 -15.09
N ILE A 304 -13.09 -23.82 -15.55
CA ILE A 304 -14.11 -23.77 -16.61
C ILE A 304 -15.23 -22.81 -16.20
N TYR A 305 -15.74 -22.98 -14.98
CA TYR A 305 -16.78 -22.13 -14.43
C TYR A 305 -16.38 -20.65 -14.33
N LEU A 306 -15.18 -20.35 -13.82
CA LEU A 306 -14.76 -18.97 -13.58
C LEU A 306 -14.43 -18.21 -14.88
N ILE A 307 -13.80 -18.89 -15.85
CA ILE A 307 -13.29 -18.24 -17.06
C ILE A 307 -14.30 -18.27 -18.22
N SER A 308 -15.40 -19.03 -18.10
CA SER A 308 -16.40 -19.11 -19.17
C SER A 308 -16.98 -17.75 -19.55
N PHE A 309 -16.95 -16.75 -18.66
CA PHE A 309 -17.39 -15.38 -18.95
C PHE A 309 -16.74 -14.80 -20.22
N ILE A 310 -15.43 -15.03 -20.40
CA ILE A 310 -14.68 -14.55 -21.57
C ILE A 310 -15.28 -15.11 -22.85
N PHE A 311 -15.54 -16.42 -22.85
CA PHE A 311 -16.05 -17.11 -24.02
C PHE A 311 -17.55 -16.91 -24.21
N ASP A 312 -18.30 -16.71 -23.13
CA ASP A 312 -19.71 -16.31 -23.19
C ASP A 312 -19.81 -14.99 -23.96
N LYS A 313 -19.03 -13.97 -23.57
CA LYS A 313 -19.01 -12.67 -24.25
C LYS A 313 -18.69 -12.79 -25.74
N LEU A 314 -17.66 -13.56 -26.09
CA LEU A 314 -17.24 -13.70 -27.48
C LEU A 314 -18.24 -14.49 -28.34
N VAL A 315 -18.77 -15.61 -27.83
CA VAL A 315 -19.58 -16.55 -28.64
C VAL A 315 -21.05 -16.11 -28.72
N TYR A 316 -21.64 -15.63 -27.61
CA TYR A 316 -23.05 -15.21 -27.61
C TYR A 316 -23.27 -13.92 -28.39
N ASP A 317 -22.30 -12.99 -28.41
CA ASP A 317 -22.40 -11.78 -29.22
C ASP A 317 -22.50 -12.11 -30.72
N VAL A 318 -21.79 -13.15 -31.19
CA VAL A 318 -21.91 -13.64 -32.57
C VAL A 318 -23.28 -14.26 -32.80
N LEU A 319 -23.71 -15.19 -31.92
CA LEU A 319 -25.03 -15.84 -32.04
C LEU A 319 -26.18 -14.82 -32.12
N ASN A 320 -26.17 -13.85 -31.21
CA ASN A 320 -27.25 -12.87 -31.07
C ASN A 320 -27.31 -11.90 -32.26
N LYS A 321 -26.17 -11.60 -32.90
CA LYS A 321 -26.09 -10.80 -34.13
C LYS A 321 -26.51 -11.58 -35.37
N THR A 322 -26.21 -12.88 -35.42
CA THR A 322 -26.50 -13.72 -36.60
C THR A 322 -27.96 -14.19 -36.63
N ILE A 323 -28.54 -14.53 -35.48
CA ILE A 323 -29.92 -15.03 -35.38
C ILE A 323 -30.76 -14.00 -34.64
N THR A 324 -31.52 -13.19 -35.37
CA THR A 324 -32.30 -12.07 -34.80
C THR A 324 -33.44 -12.56 -33.89
N PRO A 325 -34.30 -13.50 -34.29
CA PRO A 325 -35.37 -13.98 -33.41
C PRO A 325 -34.81 -14.85 -32.28
N MET A 326 -35.08 -14.47 -31.02
CA MET A 326 -34.56 -15.19 -29.85
C MET A 326 -34.97 -16.67 -29.85
N GLN A 327 -36.24 -16.92 -30.19
CA GLN A 327 -36.85 -18.24 -30.18
C GLN A 327 -36.19 -19.23 -31.16
N GLU A 328 -35.56 -18.73 -32.23
CA GLU A 328 -34.83 -19.52 -33.22
C GLU A 328 -33.40 -19.85 -32.78
N ARG A 329 -32.92 -19.30 -31.66
CA ARG A 329 -31.59 -19.58 -31.13
C ARG A 329 -31.50 -20.93 -30.42
N LEU A 330 -32.63 -21.56 -30.06
CA LEU A 330 -32.69 -22.82 -29.30
C LEU A 330 -31.85 -23.96 -29.93
N PRO A 331 -31.93 -24.26 -31.24
CA PRO A 331 -31.12 -25.33 -31.84
C PRO A 331 -29.61 -25.11 -31.70
N PHE A 332 -29.17 -23.85 -31.64
CA PHE A 332 -27.75 -23.50 -31.48
C PHE A 332 -27.19 -23.82 -30.09
N TYR A 333 -28.04 -24.17 -29.11
CA TYR A 333 -27.60 -24.73 -27.83
C TYR A 333 -26.60 -25.87 -28.01
N PHE A 334 -26.87 -26.78 -28.96
CA PHE A 334 -26.05 -27.97 -29.23
C PHE A 334 -24.70 -27.66 -29.90
N VAL A 335 -24.46 -26.40 -30.29
CA VAL A 335 -23.20 -25.93 -30.87
C VAL A 335 -22.50 -24.99 -29.88
N VAL A 336 -23.20 -23.95 -29.43
CA VAL A 336 -22.66 -22.86 -28.63
C VAL A 336 -22.16 -23.35 -27.27
N VAL A 337 -22.96 -24.12 -26.53
CA VAL A 337 -22.56 -24.59 -25.19
C VAL A 337 -21.35 -25.53 -25.26
N PRO A 338 -21.29 -26.53 -26.18
CA PRO A 338 -20.08 -27.32 -26.37
C PRO A 338 -18.85 -26.50 -26.76
N VAL A 339 -18.98 -25.51 -27.64
CA VAL A 339 -17.86 -24.62 -28.03
C VAL A 339 -17.34 -23.84 -26.83
N VAL A 340 -18.23 -23.17 -26.08
CA VAL A 340 -17.85 -22.44 -24.85
C VAL A 340 -17.21 -23.39 -23.83
N PHE A 341 -17.73 -24.61 -23.68
CA PHE A 341 -17.16 -25.61 -22.77
C PHE A 341 -15.75 -26.04 -23.18
N ILE A 342 -15.49 -26.28 -24.47
CA ILE A 342 -14.16 -26.65 -24.98
C ILE A 342 -13.16 -25.52 -24.79
N LEU A 343 -13.53 -24.29 -25.16
CA LEU A 343 -12.67 -23.10 -25.00
C LEU A 343 -12.36 -22.84 -23.52
N SER A 344 -13.38 -22.89 -22.66
CA SER A 344 -13.23 -22.74 -21.21
C SER A 344 -12.37 -23.86 -20.62
N THR A 345 -12.45 -25.08 -21.14
CA THR A 345 -11.61 -26.20 -20.71
C THR A 345 -10.14 -25.97 -21.08
N ALA A 346 -9.87 -25.49 -22.30
CA ALA A 346 -8.51 -25.17 -22.74
C ALA A 346 -7.88 -24.05 -21.88
N ALA A 347 -8.63 -22.97 -21.63
CA ALA A 347 -8.18 -21.89 -20.77
C ALA A 347 -7.97 -22.34 -19.32
N SER A 348 -8.92 -23.13 -18.78
CA SER A 348 -8.80 -23.73 -17.45
C SER A 348 -7.57 -24.64 -17.31
N PHE A 349 -7.23 -25.39 -18.36
CA PHE A 349 -6.01 -26.19 -18.38
C PHE A 349 -4.75 -25.34 -18.21
N ILE A 350 -4.63 -24.24 -18.96
CA ILE A 350 -3.51 -23.30 -18.86
C ILE A 350 -3.43 -22.71 -17.44
N MET A 351 -4.55 -22.23 -16.90
CA MET A 351 -4.61 -21.71 -15.53
C MET A 351 -4.19 -22.75 -14.49
N ASN A 352 -4.61 -24.00 -14.65
CA ASN A 352 -4.27 -25.08 -13.71
C ASN A 352 -2.77 -25.44 -13.77
N VAL A 353 -2.12 -25.32 -14.93
CA VAL A 353 -0.65 -25.46 -15.05
C VAL A 353 0.06 -24.32 -14.31
N LEU A 354 -0.35 -23.07 -14.54
CA LEU A 354 0.20 -21.90 -13.85
C LEU A 354 0.03 -22.00 -12.33
N ALA A 355 -1.18 -22.37 -11.87
CA ALA A 355 -1.48 -22.57 -10.45
C ALA A 355 -0.56 -23.62 -9.81
N GLN A 356 -0.32 -24.75 -10.49
CA GLN A 356 0.60 -25.79 -10.01
C GLN A 356 2.04 -25.29 -9.94
N GLY A 357 2.49 -24.49 -10.91
CA GLY A 357 3.79 -23.83 -10.90
C GLY A 357 3.97 -22.93 -9.68
N ILE A 358 3.03 -22.03 -9.44
CA ILE A 358 3.02 -21.10 -8.29
C ILE A 358 3.05 -21.86 -6.96
N ILE A 359 2.18 -22.87 -6.80
CA ILE A 359 2.11 -23.67 -5.57
C ILE A 359 3.42 -24.44 -5.35
N THR A 360 4.01 -25.00 -6.40
CA THR A 360 5.28 -25.75 -6.30
C THR A 360 6.44 -24.82 -5.94
N LEU A 361 6.51 -23.64 -6.56
CA LEU A 361 7.50 -22.62 -6.24
C LEU A 361 7.37 -22.16 -4.79
N PHE A 362 6.15 -21.84 -4.35
CA PHE A 362 5.88 -21.46 -2.96
C PHE A 362 6.32 -22.55 -1.97
N HIS A 363 5.98 -23.82 -2.22
CA HIS A 363 6.42 -24.92 -1.36
C HIS A 363 7.94 -25.08 -1.35
N LYS A 364 8.61 -24.94 -2.50
CA LYS A 364 10.08 -24.97 -2.57
C LYS A 364 10.69 -23.83 -1.75
N ILE A 365 10.16 -22.61 -1.87
CA ILE A 365 10.61 -21.44 -1.09
C ILE A 365 10.38 -21.69 0.41
N VAL A 366 9.18 -22.11 0.82
CA VAL A 366 8.86 -22.35 2.23
C VAL A 366 9.74 -23.46 2.82
N ASN A 367 9.93 -24.57 2.10
CA ASN A 367 10.80 -25.65 2.55
C ASN A 367 12.25 -25.22 2.61
N TYR A 368 12.74 -24.48 1.62
CA TYR A 368 14.09 -23.92 1.63
C TYR A 368 14.28 -22.95 2.81
N ILE A 369 13.31 -22.07 3.09
CA ILE A 369 13.30 -21.20 4.28
C ILE A 369 13.32 -22.04 5.57
N LYS A 370 12.54 -23.12 5.64
CA LYS A 370 12.45 -23.98 6.82
C LYS A 370 13.76 -24.72 7.09
N ILE A 371 14.34 -25.35 6.07
CA ILE A 371 15.64 -26.04 6.15
C ILE A 371 16.72 -25.07 6.63
N GLN A 372 16.76 -23.87 6.08
CA GLN A 372 17.73 -22.85 6.46
C GLN A 372 17.50 -22.33 7.88
N LYS A 373 16.24 -22.19 8.33
CA LYS A 373 15.94 -21.87 9.74
C LYS A 373 16.47 -22.94 10.70
N GLU A 374 16.42 -24.22 10.32
CA GLU A 374 16.95 -25.33 11.12
C GLU A 374 18.49 -25.35 11.15
N HIS A 375 19.16 -24.84 10.11
CA HIS A 375 20.63 -24.74 10.02
C HIS A 375 21.22 -23.49 10.70
N GLY A 376 20.43 -22.72 11.45
CA GLY A 376 20.92 -21.49 12.11
C GLY A 376 21.22 -20.33 11.16
N SER A 377 20.90 -20.45 9.86
CA SER A 377 21.16 -19.43 8.82
C SER A 377 20.04 -18.38 8.72
N GLN A 378 19.28 -18.15 9.79
CA GLN A 378 18.19 -17.15 9.82
C GLN A 378 18.63 -15.77 9.31
N LYS A 379 19.90 -15.40 9.54
CA LYS A 379 20.49 -14.15 9.05
C LYS A 379 20.61 -14.12 7.52
N MET A 380 21.02 -15.22 6.89
CA MET A 380 21.22 -15.29 5.44
C MET A 380 19.94 -14.96 4.66
N TRP A 381 18.80 -15.49 5.10
CA TRP A 381 17.51 -15.20 4.46
C TRP A 381 17.02 -13.79 4.69
N GLN A 382 17.23 -13.28 5.90
CA GLN A 382 16.91 -11.91 6.23
C GLN A 382 17.74 -10.95 5.35
N ASP A 383 19.01 -11.28 5.14
CA ASP A 383 19.93 -10.54 4.27
C ASP A 383 19.47 -10.63 2.80
N ILE A 384 19.12 -11.82 2.29
CA ILE A 384 18.58 -11.99 0.93
C ILE A 384 17.30 -11.17 0.74
N LEU A 385 16.37 -11.22 1.70
CA LEU A 385 15.12 -10.46 1.63
C LEU A 385 15.39 -8.95 1.65
N PHE A 386 16.29 -8.49 2.52
CA PHE A 386 16.69 -7.09 2.56
C PHE A 386 17.30 -6.64 1.23
N ILE A 387 18.24 -7.42 0.67
CA ILE A 387 18.88 -7.13 -0.62
C ILE A 387 17.84 -7.08 -1.74
N ALA A 388 16.92 -8.04 -1.80
CA ALA A 388 15.88 -8.08 -2.82
C ALA A 388 14.94 -6.86 -2.71
N LEU A 389 14.49 -6.52 -1.51
CA LEU A 389 13.64 -5.35 -1.27
C LEU A 389 14.37 -4.05 -1.61
N MET A 390 15.63 -3.90 -1.17
CA MET A 390 16.44 -2.72 -1.48
C MET A 390 16.69 -2.59 -2.98
N ALA A 391 17.00 -3.69 -3.69
CA ALA A 391 17.18 -3.65 -5.14
C ALA A 391 15.90 -3.18 -5.86
N CYS A 392 14.74 -3.75 -5.49
CA CYS A 392 13.45 -3.29 -6.01
C CYS A 392 13.15 -1.83 -5.66
N GLY A 393 13.44 -1.42 -4.42
CA GLY A 393 13.26 -0.04 -3.96
C GLY A 393 14.16 0.96 -4.69
N ILE A 394 15.42 0.61 -4.95
CA ILE A 394 16.37 1.44 -5.69
C ILE A 394 15.92 1.59 -7.14
N VAL A 395 15.53 0.50 -7.80
CA VAL A 395 14.99 0.55 -9.17
C VAL A 395 13.74 1.45 -9.22
N PHE A 396 12.86 1.31 -8.23
CA PHE A 396 11.66 2.14 -8.12
C PHE A 396 11.99 3.62 -7.89
N ALA A 397 12.96 3.94 -7.02
CA ALA A 397 13.40 5.31 -6.77
C ALA A 397 14.10 5.93 -7.99
N ILE A 398 14.94 5.15 -8.71
CA ILE A 398 15.58 5.58 -9.96
C ILE A 398 14.55 5.93 -11.01
N TRP A 399 13.55 5.07 -11.22
CA TRP A 399 12.44 5.36 -12.13
C TRP A 399 11.75 6.68 -11.75
N LYS A 400 11.48 6.88 -10.45
CA LYS A 400 10.79 8.09 -9.97
C LYS A 400 11.61 9.37 -10.17
N CYS A 401 12.95 9.31 -10.17
CA CYS A 401 13.82 10.49 -10.26
C CYS A 401 13.70 11.27 -11.55
N PHE A 402 13.17 10.66 -12.60
CA PHE A 402 12.93 11.37 -13.85
C PHE A 402 11.68 12.24 -13.82
N TYR A 403 10.84 12.21 -12.79
CA TYR A 403 9.53 12.86 -12.84
C TYR A 403 9.34 13.98 -11.83
N GLY A 404 8.72 15.06 -12.31
CA GLY A 404 8.36 16.28 -11.58
C GLY A 404 9.53 17.24 -11.48
N PHE A 405 9.31 18.52 -11.78
CA PHE A 405 10.36 19.54 -11.79
C PHE A 405 10.73 20.07 -10.39
N GLY A 406 10.00 19.69 -9.34
CA GLY A 406 10.41 19.95 -7.95
C GLY A 406 10.35 21.42 -7.52
N GLY A 407 9.95 22.32 -8.41
CA GLY A 407 9.77 23.73 -8.11
C GLY A 407 11.07 24.46 -7.80
N SER A 408 10.98 25.45 -6.93
CA SER A 408 12.10 26.32 -6.52
C SER A 408 12.99 25.67 -5.46
N ASP A 409 12.44 24.81 -4.60
CA ASP A 409 13.15 24.18 -3.49
C ASP A 409 14.32 23.30 -3.96
N GLU A 410 14.08 22.44 -4.96
CA GLU A 410 15.05 21.42 -5.31
C GLU A 410 16.33 21.99 -5.90
N ALA A 411 16.20 22.98 -6.78
CA ALA A 411 17.35 23.70 -7.33
C ALA A 411 18.03 24.57 -6.28
N PHE A 412 17.27 25.17 -5.37
CA PHE A 412 17.81 26.01 -4.31
C PHE A 412 18.80 25.29 -3.39
N TYR A 413 18.59 23.99 -3.11
CA TYR A 413 19.56 23.22 -2.33
C TYR A 413 20.96 23.13 -2.98
N LEU A 414 21.07 23.42 -4.27
CA LEU A 414 22.32 23.40 -5.03
C LEU A 414 22.92 24.79 -5.25
N THR A 415 22.14 25.87 -5.16
CA THR A 415 22.65 27.24 -5.41
C THR A 415 23.59 27.72 -4.32
N ILE A 416 23.27 27.47 -3.04
CA ILE A 416 24.17 27.83 -1.93
C ILE A 416 25.53 27.09 -2.01
N PRO A 417 25.59 25.75 -2.15
CA PRO A 417 26.89 25.11 -2.30
C PRO A 417 27.63 25.52 -3.59
N ASP A 418 26.91 25.90 -4.66
CA ASP A 418 27.49 26.43 -5.89
C ASP A 418 28.16 27.79 -5.67
N ARG A 419 27.47 28.79 -5.08
CA ARG A 419 28.09 30.09 -4.76
C ARG A 419 29.24 29.96 -3.77
N LEU A 420 29.13 29.09 -2.77
CA LEU A 420 30.23 28.79 -1.85
C LEU A 420 31.41 28.12 -2.59
N SER A 421 31.17 27.38 -3.66
CA SER A 421 32.26 26.86 -4.49
C SER A 421 32.95 27.94 -5.35
N MET A 422 32.25 29.03 -5.68
CA MET A 422 32.77 30.17 -6.46
C MET A 422 33.60 31.16 -5.63
N GLY A 423 33.54 31.09 -4.31
CA GLY A 423 34.34 31.93 -3.43
C GLY A 423 33.55 32.63 -2.33
N ASP A 424 32.21 32.55 -2.36
CA ASP A 424 31.40 33.32 -1.43
C ASP A 424 31.62 32.93 0.03
N ALA A 425 31.58 33.93 0.92
CA ALA A 425 31.75 33.73 2.35
C ALA A 425 30.42 33.28 3.02
N LEU A 426 30.52 32.27 3.89
CA LEU A 426 29.38 31.81 4.69
C LEU A 426 28.96 32.92 5.68
N ILE A 427 27.66 33.07 5.93
CA ILE A 427 27.03 34.08 6.81
C ILE A 427 27.11 35.52 6.29
N THR A 428 28.30 36.00 5.89
CA THR A 428 28.45 37.41 5.47
C THR A 428 27.86 37.68 4.09
N GLU A 429 27.98 36.74 3.16
CA GLU A 429 27.51 36.89 1.77
C GLU A 429 26.27 36.04 1.45
N GLU A 430 25.99 34.97 2.20
CA GLU A 430 24.74 34.20 2.11
C GLU A 430 23.87 34.46 3.33
N TRP A 431 22.67 35.01 3.13
CA TRP A 431 21.77 35.44 4.20
C TRP A 431 20.54 34.54 4.40
N HIS A 432 20.48 33.39 3.74
CA HIS A 432 19.43 32.41 4.00
C HIS A 432 19.75 31.52 5.21
N LEU A 433 18.74 31.23 6.04
CA LEU A 433 18.92 30.52 7.31
C LEU A 433 19.30 29.02 7.14
N SER A 434 19.02 28.42 5.99
CA SER A 434 19.35 27.01 5.70
C SER A 434 20.81 26.74 5.29
N GLN A 435 21.61 27.81 5.10
CA GLN A 435 22.94 27.76 4.48
C GLN A 435 23.96 26.82 5.16
N LEU A 436 23.81 26.55 6.46
CA LEU A 436 24.77 25.73 7.22
C LEU A 436 24.84 24.29 6.68
N SER A 437 23.71 23.78 6.21
CA SER A 437 23.61 22.44 5.63
C SER A 437 24.33 22.33 4.28
N SER A 438 24.45 23.43 3.55
CA SER A 438 25.04 23.50 2.21
C SER A 438 26.53 23.20 2.21
N VAL A 439 27.23 23.42 3.34
CA VAL A 439 28.64 23.05 3.50
C VAL A 439 28.87 21.56 3.23
N LEU A 440 27.87 20.71 3.52
CA LEU A 440 27.93 19.27 3.27
C LEU A 440 27.80 18.92 1.77
N LEU A 441 27.26 19.83 0.96
CA LEU A 441 27.01 19.63 -0.47
C LEU A 441 28.06 20.27 -1.38
N ILE A 442 28.93 21.14 -0.85
CA ILE A 442 30.05 21.73 -1.61
C ILE A 442 30.85 20.66 -2.35
N PRO A 443 31.29 19.54 -1.73
CA PRO A 443 32.05 18.52 -2.45
C PRO A 443 31.30 17.93 -3.64
N PHE A 444 29.98 17.75 -3.52
CA PHE A 444 29.17 17.22 -4.62
C PHE A 444 29.13 18.20 -5.80
N VAL A 445 28.80 19.47 -5.55
CA VAL A 445 28.70 20.49 -6.61
C VAL A 445 30.07 20.73 -7.26
N SER A 446 31.13 20.86 -6.47
CA SER A 446 32.48 21.08 -6.99
C SER A 446 32.98 19.91 -7.85
N ILE A 447 32.76 18.66 -7.42
CA ILE A 447 33.13 17.48 -8.22
C ILE A 447 32.30 17.39 -9.49
N TYR A 448 31.00 17.71 -9.42
CA TYR A 448 30.14 17.71 -10.59
C TYR A 448 30.60 18.69 -11.66
N LYS A 449 30.83 19.96 -11.28
CA LYS A 449 31.34 21.00 -12.19
C LYS A 449 32.72 20.65 -12.74
N LEU A 450 33.59 20.03 -11.93
CA LEU A 450 34.90 19.56 -12.39
C LEU A 450 34.80 18.48 -13.49
N ILE A 451 33.82 17.58 -13.40
CA ILE A 451 33.66 16.46 -14.34
C ILE A 451 32.88 16.89 -15.60
N VAL A 452 31.79 17.64 -15.42
CA VAL A 452 30.87 18.01 -16.50
C VAL A 452 31.29 19.31 -17.19
N GLY A 453 31.99 20.20 -16.49
CA GLY A 453 32.40 21.51 -17.01
C GLY A 453 31.29 22.57 -16.98
N SER A 454 30.09 22.21 -16.54
CA SER A 454 28.92 23.09 -16.38
C SER A 454 27.98 22.53 -15.31
N THR A 455 26.85 23.20 -15.09
CA THR A 455 25.74 22.71 -14.24
C THR A 455 24.68 21.92 -15.03
N GLU A 456 24.89 21.62 -16.31
CA GLU A 456 23.89 20.96 -17.17
C GLU A 456 23.47 19.59 -16.63
N GLY A 457 22.21 19.43 -16.23
CA GLY A 457 21.67 18.19 -15.65
C GLY A 457 22.03 17.95 -14.18
N ILE A 458 22.57 18.95 -13.46
CA ILE A 458 23.01 18.80 -12.06
C ILE A 458 21.88 18.42 -11.11
N ILE A 459 20.64 18.85 -11.36
CA ILE A 459 19.49 18.55 -10.50
C ILE A 459 19.19 17.04 -10.53
N LEU A 460 19.15 16.44 -11.72
CA LEU A 460 18.92 15.01 -11.87
C LEU A 460 20.08 14.19 -11.28
N ALA A 461 21.33 14.66 -11.44
CA ALA A 461 22.48 14.04 -10.80
C ALA A 461 22.41 14.10 -9.26
N ALA A 462 21.92 15.19 -8.69
CA ALA A 462 21.71 15.33 -7.25
C ALA A 462 20.64 14.34 -6.74
N ARG A 463 19.60 14.07 -7.54
CA ARG A 463 18.60 13.03 -7.22
C ARG A 463 19.20 11.63 -7.13
N PHE A 464 20.07 11.27 -8.08
CA PHE A 464 20.81 10.01 -8.02
C PHE A 464 21.71 9.93 -6.78
N ASN A 465 22.41 11.03 -6.46
CA ASN A 465 23.25 11.10 -5.27
C ASN A 465 22.43 10.93 -3.97
N TYR A 466 21.23 11.52 -3.89
CA TYR A 466 20.30 11.30 -2.80
C TYR A 466 19.94 9.81 -2.65
N ILE A 467 19.57 9.11 -3.73
CA ILE A 467 19.22 7.69 -3.64
C ILE A 467 20.39 6.87 -3.09
N ILE A 468 21.60 7.11 -3.61
CA ILE A 468 22.80 6.39 -3.17
C ILE A 468 23.04 6.63 -1.68
N PHE A 469 23.03 7.88 -1.25
CA PHE A 469 23.24 8.27 0.14
C PHE A 469 22.18 7.63 1.06
N HIS A 470 20.90 7.77 0.71
CA HIS A 470 19.79 7.25 1.49
C HIS A 470 19.78 5.71 1.54
N ALA A 471 20.17 5.03 0.46
CA ALA A 471 20.34 3.57 0.42
C ALA A 471 21.50 3.09 1.31
N VAL A 472 22.62 3.84 1.35
CA VAL A 472 23.73 3.57 2.26
C VAL A 472 23.27 3.70 3.72
N VAL A 473 22.52 4.75 4.05
CA VAL A 473 21.95 4.97 5.38
C VAL A 473 21.03 3.82 5.78
N ALA A 474 20.06 3.45 4.92
CA ALA A 474 19.17 2.32 5.16
C ALA A 474 19.93 1.00 5.34
N SER A 475 21.01 0.79 4.58
CA SER A 475 21.89 -0.37 4.72
C SER A 475 22.65 -0.38 6.05
N VAL A 476 23.15 0.77 6.51
CA VAL A 476 23.76 0.90 7.84
C VAL A 476 22.75 0.58 8.94
N ILE A 477 21.53 1.11 8.85
CA ILE A 477 20.43 0.83 9.78
C ILE A 477 20.18 -0.69 9.84
N TYR A 478 20.01 -1.33 8.69
CA TYR A 478 19.80 -2.78 8.61
C TYR A 478 20.96 -3.57 9.22
N LEU A 479 22.20 -3.31 8.80
CA LEU A 479 23.37 -4.06 9.25
C LEU A 479 23.58 -3.99 10.77
N LYS A 480 23.25 -2.85 11.39
CA LYS A 480 23.33 -2.66 12.85
C LYS A 480 22.17 -3.30 13.59
N LEU A 481 20.99 -3.34 12.98
CA LEU A 481 19.77 -3.90 13.58
C LEU A 481 19.50 -5.36 13.18
N ARG A 482 20.29 -5.96 12.28
CA ARG A 482 20.03 -7.29 11.69
C ARG A 482 19.77 -8.40 12.72
N ASN A 483 20.38 -8.31 13.90
CA ASN A 483 20.18 -9.31 14.96
C ASN A 483 18.83 -9.19 15.69
N LYS A 484 17.99 -8.21 15.34
CA LYS A 484 16.67 -7.96 15.92
C LYS A 484 15.54 -8.64 15.15
N GLY A 485 15.87 -9.44 14.13
CA GLY A 485 14.92 -10.25 13.37
C GLY A 485 14.27 -9.49 12.21
N ILE A 486 13.20 -10.07 11.65
CA ILE A 486 12.60 -9.62 10.38
C ILE A 486 12.12 -8.17 10.38
N LEU A 487 11.71 -7.63 11.54
CA LEU A 487 11.29 -6.23 11.64
C LEU A 487 12.44 -5.24 11.46
N SER A 488 13.71 -5.68 11.51
CA SER A 488 14.84 -4.85 11.09
C SER A 488 14.87 -4.63 9.57
N VAL A 489 14.41 -5.61 8.78
CA VAL A 489 14.24 -5.45 7.32
C VAL A 489 13.13 -4.43 7.06
N VAL A 490 11.98 -4.62 7.71
CA VAL A 490 10.82 -3.71 7.59
C VAL A 490 11.20 -2.28 7.97
N ALA A 491 11.85 -2.10 9.13
CA ALA A 491 12.25 -0.78 9.60
C ALA A 491 13.18 -0.05 8.61
N SER A 492 14.17 -0.78 8.07
CA SER A 492 15.16 -0.19 7.16
C SER A 492 14.57 0.08 5.78
N PHE A 493 13.73 -0.82 5.28
CA PHE A 493 13.11 -0.69 3.97
C PHE A 493 12.03 0.40 3.94
N LEU A 494 11.14 0.46 4.94
CA LEU A 494 10.14 1.52 5.03
C LEU A 494 10.77 2.89 5.32
N PHE A 495 11.92 2.93 5.98
CA PHE A 495 12.72 4.15 6.07
C PHE A 495 13.23 4.58 4.70
N PHE A 496 13.79 3.65 3.90
CA PHE A 496 14.28 3.95 2.55
C PHE A 496 13.20 4.38 1.55
N ILE A 497 12.02 3.75 1.61
CA ILE A 497 10.91 4.10 0.73
C ILE A 497 10.38 5.50 1.05
N PHE A 498 10.38 5.88 2.33
CA PHE A 498 9.96 7.21 2.75
C PHE A 498 10.94 8.29 2.28
N THR A 499 10.44 9.27 1.52
CA THR A 499 11.18 10.48 1.16
C THR A 499 10.47 11.68 1.78
N PRO A 500 11.13 12.46 2.65
CA PRO A 500 10.62 13.75 3.11
C PRO A 500 10.06 14.61 1.97
N TYR A 501 8.79 15.00 2.06
CA TYR A 501 8.09 15.81 1.05
C TYR A 501 7.99 15.19 -0.35
N ASN A 502 8.43 13.93 -0.51
CA ASN A 502 8.75 13.32 -1.80
C ASN A 502 9.75 14.14 -2.66
N ILE A 503 10.57 15.00 -2.03
CA ILE A 503 11.66 15.69 -2.69
C ILE A 503 12.90 14.79 -2.60
N MET A 504 13.28 14.16 -3.71
CA MET A 504 14.42 13.23 -3.76
C MET A 504 15.74 13.97 -3.90
N ALA A 505 16.00 14.96 -3.06
CA ALA A 505 17.22 15.73 -3.04
C ALA A 505 17.88 15.67 -1.66
N LEU A 506 19.20 15.82 -1.63
CA LEU A 506 19.92 16.05 -0.39
C LEU A 506 19.64 17.49 0.07
N SER A 507 18.77 17.63 1.05
CA SER A 507 18.40 18.89 1.68
C SER A 507 18.65 18.81 3.18
N TYR A 508 18.53 19.93 3.89
CA TYR A 508 18.59 19.92 5.35
C TYR A 508 17.55 18.98 5.98
N ASN A 509 16.39 18.79 5.35
CA ASN A 509 15.36 17.85 5.82
C ASN A 509 15.79 16.39 5.67
N THR A 510 16.22 15.98 4.46
CA THR A 510 16.56 14.58 4.16
C THR A 510 17.88 14.18 4.81
N MET A 511 18.92 15.02 4.71
CA MET A 511 20.21 14.78 5.36
C MET A 511 20.08 14.78 6.88
N GLY A 512 19.36 15.75 7.46
CA GLY A 512 19.12 15.82 8.91
C GLY A 512 18.47 14.55 9.44
N LEU A 513 17.42 14.06 8.76
CA LEU A 513 16.75 12.81 9.11
C LEU A 513 17.70 11.60 9.06
N ASP A 514 18.46 11.47 7.98
CA ASP A 514 19.41 10.37 7.77
C ASP A 514 20.53 10.35 8.81
N PHE A 515 21.13 11.52 9.07
CA PHE A 515 22.19 11.65 10.06
C PHE A 515 21.70 11.38 11.49
N VAL A 516 20.50 11.82 11.86
CA VAL A 516 19.88 11.48 13.15
C VAL A 516 19.65 9.97 13.26
N ALA A 517 19.15 9.33 12.21
CA ALA A 517 18.93 7.89 12.19
C ALA A 517 20.25 7.10 12.37
N VAL A 518 21.31 7.46 11.63
CA VAL A 518 22.63 6.83 11.74
C VAL A 518 23.21 7.04 13.14
N THR A 519 23.20 8.27 13.64
CA THR A 519 23.67 8.61 15.00
C THR A 519 23.00 7.71 16.04
N GLY A 520 21.68 7.66 16.01
CA GLY A 520 20.89 6.93 17.00
C GLY A 520 21.07 5.43 16.92
N VAL A 521 21.15 4.84 15.71
CA VAL A 521 21.37 3.40 15.53
C VAL A 521 22.78 2.99 15.94
N LEU A 522 23.81 3.76 15.57
CA LEU A 522 25.20 3.46 15.95
C LEU A 522 25.37 3.48 17.47
N MET A 523 24.88 4.52 18.13
CA MET A 523 24.91 4.64 19.59
C MET A 523 24.09 3.54 20.27
N GLY A 524 22.88 3.28 19.76
CA GLY A 524 21.93 2.34 20.36
C GLY A 524 22.34 0.87 20.24
N THR A 525 23.24 0.55 19.31
CA THR A 525 23.73 -0.81 19.05
C THR A 525 25.17 -1.05 19.50
N ASN A 526 25.89 -0.02 19.96
CA ASN A 526 27.28 -0.14 20.39
C ASN A 526 27.44 -0.68 21.82
N TYR A 527 26.97 -1.91 22.08
CA TYR A 527 27.01 -2.55 23.40
C TYR A 527 28.43 -2.69 23.98
N LYS A 528 29.46 -2.82 23.12
CA LYS A 528 30.86 -2.98 23.52
C LYS A 528 31.64 -1.66 23.61
N ASN A 529 30.97 -0.51 23.49
CA ASN A 529 31.59 0.83 23.50
C ASN A 529 32.82 0.95 22.57
N LYS A 530 32.70 0.38 21.36
CA LYS A 530 33.74 0.46 20.32
C LYS A 530 33.97 1.92 19.95
N THR A 531 35.23 2.29 19.74
CA THR A 531 35.63 3.68 19.47
C THR A 531 35.07 4.20 18.16
N LEU A 532 35.35 3.51 17.04
CA LEU A 532 34.99 3.99 15.70
C LEU A 532 33.48 4.26 15.51
N PRO A 533 32.53 3.36 15.89
CA PRO A 533 31.10 3.66 15.78
C PRO A 533 30.64 4.87 16.59
N THR A 534 31.29 5.15 17.73
CA THR A 534 30.94 6.30 18.59
C THR A 534 31.44 7.61 17.98
N ILE A 535 32.64 7.60 17.41
CA ILE A 535 33.19 8.75 16.67
C ILE A 535 32.33 9.03 15.44
N ILE A 536 31.97 8.01 14.65
CA ILE A 536 31.10 8.19 13.48
C ILE A 536 29.74 8.74 13.91
N ALA A 537 29.16 8.26 15.02
CA ALA A 537 27.90 8.80 15.53
C ALA A 537 28.02 10.29 15.93
N GLY A 538 29.14 10.70 16.51
CA GLY A 538 29.41 12.11 16.80
C GLY A 538 29.55 12.95 15.53
N PHE A 539 30.25 12.43 14.53
CA PHE A 539 30.40 13.08 13.22
C PHE A 539 29.04 13.27 12.54
N THR A 540 28.23 12.21 12.45
CA THR A 540 26.89 12.30 11.84
C THR A 540 25.98 13.20 12.66
N PHE A 541 26.07 13.20 13.99
CA PHE A 541 25.28 14.11 14.82
C PHE A 541 25.62 15.57 14.52
N ALA A 542 26.90 15.92 14.42
CA ALA A 542 27.30 17.27 14.06
C ALA A 542 26.85 17.67 12.65
N ALA A 543 26.88 16.73 11.69
CA ALA A 543 26.29 16.95 10.36
C ALA A 543 24.77 17.19 10.45
N ALA A 544 24.05 16.47 11.32
CA ALA A 544 22.63 16.73 11.59
C ALA A 544 22.39 18.11 12.22
N VAL A 545 23.30 18.60 13.07
CA VAL A 545 23.24 19.95 13.64
C VAL A 545 23.41 21.02 12.56
N LEU A 546 24.25 20.80 11.55
CA LEU A 546 24.33 21.71 10.39
C LEU A 546 23.01 21.75 9.61
N CYS A 547 22.24 20.66 9.60
CA CYS A 547 20.90 20.62 9.01
C CYS A 547 19.81 21.23 9.93
N SER A 548 19.96 21.14 11.25
CA SER A 548 19.02 21.68 12.24
C SER A 548 19.79 22.23 13.44
N PRO A 549 20.12 23.54 13.44
CA PRO A 549 21.01 24.13 14.45
C PRO A 549 20.52 23.97 15.90
N TYR A 550 19.21 24.01 16.11
CA TYR A 550 18.60 23.82 17.44
C TYR A 550 18.86 22.41 18.02
N LEU A 551 19.18 21.42 17.17
CA LEU A 551 19.56 20.08 17.61
C LEU A 551 20.85 20.09 18.45
N ALA A 552 21.68 21.15 18.40
CA ALA A 552 22.83 21.32 19.29
C ALA A 552 22.44 21.23 20.79
N ALA A 553 21.21 21.63 21.14
CA ALA A 553 20.69 21.45 22.50
C ALA A 553 20.69 19.98 22.95
N ALA A 554 20.50 19.02 22.03
CA ALA A 554 20.56 17.59 22.34
C ALA A 554 21.97 17.14 22.78
N TYR A 555 23.03 17.78 22.27
CA TYR A 555 24.40 17.50 22.70
C TYR A 555 24.64 17.99 24.14
N VAL A 556 24.14 19.19 24.46
CA VAL A 556 24.20 19.74 25.84
C VAL A 556 23.41 18.85 26.79
N LEU A 557 22.19 18.45 26.42
CA LEU A 557 21.37 17.51 27.19
C LEU A 557 22.07 16.16 27.40
N TYR A 558 22.77 15.65 26.39
CA TYR A 558 23.56 14.43 26.52
C TYR A 558 24.72 14.60 27.52
N GLY A 559 25.42 15.73 27.49
CA GLY A 559 26.44 16.10 28.47
C GLY A 559 25.90 16.19 29.91
N ILE A 560 24.74 16.84 30.09
CA ILE A 560 24.04 16.89 31.40
C ILE A 560 23.70 15.48 31.87
N CYS A 561 23.15 14.62 30.99
CA CYS A 561 22.85 13.24 31.32
C CYS A 561 24.10 12.44 31.73
N VAL A 562 25.25 12.70 31.11
CA VAL A 562 26.55 12.09 31.45
C VAL A 562 27.03 12.53 32.83
N ILE A 563 26.91 13.82 33.17
CA ILE A 563 27.23 14.35 34.50
C ILE A 563 26.31 13.73 35.55
N LEU A 564 25.01 13.72 35.31
CA LEU A 564 24.02 13.08 36.19
C LEU A 564 24.32 11.59 36.37
N HIS A 565 24.64 10.87 35.29
CA HIS A 565 25.04 9.46 35.35
C HIS A 565 26.25 9.25 36.27
N TYR A 566 27.28 10.09 36.12
CA TYR A 566 28.48 10.02 36.95
C TYR A 566 28.18 10.24 38.44
N VAL A 567 27.38 11.27 38.77
CA VAL A 567 26.99 11.59 40.15
C VAL A 567 26.14 10.46 40.77
N LEU A 568 25.15 9.96 40.02
CA LEU A 568 24.25 8.89 40.49
C LEU A 568 24.99 7.58 40.69
N LYS A 569 25.92 7.24 39.79
CA LYS A 569 26.78 6.05 39.91
C LYS A 569 27.66 6.14 41.16
N LYS A 570 28.20 7.32 41.48
CA LYS A 570 29.00 7.54 42.71
C LYS A 570 28.18 7.37 43.99
N LYS A 571 26.88 7.72 43.95
CA LYS A 571 25.96 7.60 45.10
C LYS A 571 25.26 6.24 45.21
N ASN A 572 25.59 5.24 44.38
CA ASN A 572 24.94 3.92 44.35
C ASN A 572 23.40 3.94 44.21
N LEU A 573 22.85 5.00 43.63
CA LEU A 573 21.40 5.12 43.40
C LEU A 573 21.01 4.36 42.13
N LYS A 574 20.10 3.38 42.25
CA LYS A 574 19.56 2.66 41.09
C LYS A 574 18.64 3.59 40.30
N PHE A 575 19.11 4.09 39.15
CA PHE A 575 18.31 4.93 38.23
C PHE A 575 18.38 4.42 36.78
N VAL A 576 17.39 4.82 35.96
CA VAL A 576 17.21 4.43 34.55
C VAL A 576 18.44 4.77 33.68
N ILE A 577 19.19 5.81 34.07
CA ILE A 577 20.44 6.26 33.46
C ILE A 577 21.61 5.43 34.02
N SER A 578 21.59 4.09 33.92
CA SER A 578 22.72 3.25 34.36
C SER A 578 23.50 2.62 33.19
N GLU A 579 23.16 2.99 31.96
CA GLU A 579 23.77 2.46 30.74
C GLU A 579 25.13 3.12 30.45
N GLU A 580 26.10 2.35 29.97
CA GLU A 580 27.44 2.86 29.59
C GLU A 580 27.42 3.94 28.50
N ILE A 581 26.31 4.06 27.77
CA ILE A 581 26.11 5.12 26.77
C ILE A 581 26.30 6.51 27.39
N PHE A 582 25.94 6.70 28.67
CA PHE A 582 26.13 7.94 29.42
C PHE A 582 27.47 8.01 30.17
N GLY A 583 28.41 7.11 29.87
CA GLY A 583 29.73 7.13 30.47
C GLY A 583 30.61 8.25 29.88
N ILE A 584 31.47 8.85 30.70
CA ILE A 584 32.41 9.91 30.28
C ILE A 584 33.24 9.48 29.07
N LYS A 585 33.73 8.23 29.02
CA LYS A 585 34.48 7.71 27.87
C LYS A 585 33.66 7.65 26.58
N SER A 586 32.36 7.34 26.67
CA SER A 586 31.45 7.35 25.52
C SER A 586 31.25 8.78 25.02
N PHE A 587 31.01 9.71 25.95
CA PHE A 587 30.87 11.13 25.64
C PHE A 587 32.12 11.70 24.97
N LEU A 588 33.33 11.50 25.53
CA LEU A 588 34.57 12.01 24.92
C LEU A 588 34.81 11.49 23.50
N LYS A 589 34.56 10.19 23.25
CA LYS A 589 34.68 9.61 21.90
C LYS A 589 33.66 10.23 20.94
N PHE A 590 32.44 10.45 21.41
CA PHE A 590 31.39 11.11 20.63
C PHE A 590 31.78 12.57 20.34
N THR A 591 32.30 13.29 21.33
CA THR A 591 32.80 14.66 21.18
C THR A 591 33.96 14.77 20.20
N ILE A 592 34.89 13.79 20.16
CA ILE A 592 35.92 13.74 19.10
C ILE A 592 35.25 13.67 17.72
N GLY A 593 34.22 12.84 17.58
CA GLY A 593 33.41 12.77 16.37
C GLY A 593 32.76 14.10 15.99
N VAL A 594 32.19 14.82 16.97
CA VAL A 594 31.59 16.15 16.77
C VAL A 594 32.64 17.21 16.40
N ALA A 595 33.83 17.14 17.00
CA ALA A 595 34.89 18.11 16.81
C ALA A 595 35.44 18.12 15.37
N ILE A 596 35.49 16.97 14.69
CA ILE A 596 35.99 16.87 13.31
C ILE A 596 35.22 17.79 12.34
N PRO A 597 33.89 17.63 12.14
CA PRO A 597 33.13 18.50 11.25
C PRO A 597 33.03 19.92 11.79
N ALA A 598 33.03 20.13 13.12
CA ALA A 598 33.04 21.48 13.70
C ALA A 598 34.32 22.26 13.36
N VAL A 599 35.50 21.62 13.43
CA VAL A 599 36.77 22.24 13.05
C VAL A 599 36.81 22.52 11.55
N ILE A 600 36.35 21.58 10.71
CA ILE A 600 36.27 21.79 9.25
C ILE A 600 35.35 22.96 8.93
N PHE A 601 34.17 23.00 9.56
CA PHE A 601 33.21 24.09 9.38
C PHE A 601 33.79 25.44 9.81
N LEU A 602 34.42 25.53 10.98
CA LEU A 602 35.04 26.76 11.47
C LEU A 602 36.21 27.19 10.58
N ALA A 603 37.06 26.27 10.14
CA ALA A 603 38.15 26.56 9.22
C ALA A 603 37.63 27.10 7.88
N PHE A 604 36.55 26.51 7.35
CA PHE A 604 35.91 27.00 6.14
C PHE A 604 35.31 28.39 6.32
N ALA A 605 34.46 28.59 7.33
CA ALA A 605 33.80 29.88 7.59
C ALA A 605 34.82 31.02 7.83
N LEU A 606 35.86 30.76 8.62
CA LEU A 606 36.89 31.75 8.96
C LEU A 606 37.95 31.93 7.86
N SER A 607 37.94 31.12 6.81
CA SER A 607 38.86 31.29 5.67
C SER A 607 38.47 32.46 4.76
N ARG A 608 37.22 32.93 4.86
CA ARG A 608 36.63 33.93 3.94
C ARG A 608 35.99 35.12 4.66
N ALA A 609 35.74 35.04 5.96
CA ALA A 609 35.20 36.13 6.76
C ALA A 609 35.82 36.16 8.17
N GLY A 610 36.00 37.35 8.73
CA GLY A 610 36.42 37.51 10.12
C GLY A 610 35.28 37.25 11.11
N ILE A 611 35.63 36.92 12.36
CA ILE A 611 34.62 36.74 13.44
C ILE A 611 33.82 38.03 13.65
N GLY A 612 34.47 39.19 13.54
CA GLY A 612 33.80 40.49 13.66
C GLY A 612 32.73 40.70 12.59
N ASP A 613 33.06 40.37 11.34
CA ASP A 613 32.15 40.50 10.20
C ASP A 613 30.92 39.60 10.36
N ILE A 614 31.14 38.36 10.79
CA ILE A 614 30.07 37.38 11.08
C ILE A 614 29.13 37.90 12.18
N ILE A 615 29.68 38.48 13.26
CA ILE A 615 28.88 39.02 14.37
C ILE A 615 28.06 40.24 13.91
N ASN A 616 28.64 41.09 13.07
CA ASN A 616 27.99 42.30 12.56
C ASN A 616 26.80 41.99 11.65
N VAL A 617 26.85 40.90 10.87
CA VAL A 617 25.79 40.48 9.93
C VAL A 617 24.69 39.66 10.59
N LEU A 618 24.96 39.02 11.74
CA LEU A 618 24.02 38.13 12.42
C LEU A 618 22.63 38.75 12.69
N PRO A 619 22.48 40.04 13.07
CA PRO A 619 21.17 40.68 13.18
C PRO A 619 20.36 40.66 11.88
N ASN A 620 21.00 40.85 10.72
CA ASN A 620 20.35 40.90 9.41
C ASN A 620 19.82 39.52 8.95
N LEU A 621 20.44 38.43 9.40
CA LEU A 621 19.91 37.07 9.21
C LEU A 621 18.57 36.87 9.93
N MET A 622 18.35 37.58 11.03
CA MET A 622 17.17 37.45 11.88
C MET A 622 15.99 38.33 11.46
N THR A 623 16.14 39.13 10.40
CA THR A 623 15.08 39.98 9.83
C THR A 623 14.34 39.31 8.67
N ASP A 624 14.49 38.00 8.52
CA ASP A 624 13.83 37.27 7.44
C ASP A 624 12.30 37.25 7.62
N PRO A 625 11.52 37.74 6.63
CA PRO A 625 10.07 37.78 6.73
C PRO A 625 9.41 36.39 6.78
N GLU A 626 10.05 35.34 6.27
CA GLU A 626 9.52 33.97 6.32
C GLU A 626 9.70 33.33 7.71
N HIS A 627 10.59 33.88 8.53
CA HIS A 627 10.95 33.35 9.85
C HIS A 627 10.89 34.42 10.95
N PRO A 628 9.69 34.90 11.31
CA PRO A 628 9.54 35.92 12.35
C PRO A 628 10.05 35.42 13.71
N GLN A 629 10.56 36.36 14.52
CA GLN A 629 11.00 36.05 15.88
C GLN A 629 9.78 35.75 16.77
N LEU A 630 9.65 34.48 17.15
CA LEU A 630 8.60 33.98 18.05
C LEU A 630 9.20 33.58 19.40
N SER A 631 8.46 33.84 20.48
CA SER A 631 8.86 33.44 21.83
C SER A 631 8.91 31.92 21.99
N LEU A 632 9.74 31.44 22.91
CA LEU A 632 9.93 30.00 23.13
C LEU A 632 8.64 29.30 23.60
N ASP A 633 7.85 29.95 24.45
CA ASP A 633 6.56 29.44 24.91
C ASP A 633 5.55 29.28 23.76
N TYR A 634 5.55 30.22 22.81
CA TYR A 634 4.72 30.17 21.63
C TYR A 634 5.13 29.00 20.73
N LYS A 635 6.44 28.82 20.47
CA LYS A 635 6.95 27.69 19.67
C LYS A 635 6.63 26.33 20.29
N ILE A 636 6.72 26.20 21.61
CA ILE A 636 6.34 24.97 22.31
C ILE A 636 4.83 24.71 22.15
N ARG A 637 3.99 25.73 22.31
CA ARG A 637 2.54 25.61 22.11
C ARG A 637 2.21 25.21 20.66
N LEU A 638 2.86 25.83 19.69
CA LEU A 638 2.71 25.51 18.27
C LEU A 638 2.98 24.02 17.99
N TYR A 639 4.05 23.44 18.55
CA TYR A 639 4.34 22.01 18.35
C TYR A 639 3.15 21.10 18.72
N TYR A 640 2.49 21.38 19.84
CA TYR A 640 1.30 20.62 20.25
C TYR A 640 0.07 20.94 19.39
N GLU A 641 -0.13 22.21 19.06
CA GLU A 641 -1.24 22.64 18.19
C GLU A 641 -1.12 22.03 16.78
N SER A 642 0.08 21.97 16.21
CA SER A 642 0.39 21.36 14.91
C SER A 642 -0.03 19.88 14.88
N ILE A 643 0.26 19.12 15.95
CA ILE A 643 -0.18 17.73 16.07
C ILE A 643 -1.70 17.64 16.24
N TYR A 644 -2.27 18.49 17.09
CA TYR A 644 -3.70 18.42 17.43
C TYR A 644 -4.62 18.85 16.28
N LYS A 645 -4.22 19.84 15.49
CA LYS A 645 -5.00 20.47 14.41
C LYS A 645 -4.76 19.86 13.03
N PHE A 646 -3.87 18.86 12.90
CA PHE A 646 -3.54 18.26 11.61
C PHE A 646 -4.77 17.71 10.86
N HIS A 647 -5.72 17.09 11.56
CA HIS A 647 -6.96 16.58 10.97
C HIS A 647 -8.06 16.56 12.04
N ASP A 648 -9.29 16.94 11.69
CA ASP A 648 -10.41 17.13 12.64
C ASP A 648 -10.67 15.92 13.55
N ASN A 649 -10.63 14.72 12.97
CA ASN A 649 -10.84 13.45 13.67
C ASN A 649 -9.58 12.86 14.33
N PHE A 650 -8.39 13.44 14.11
CA PHE A 650 -7.15 12.88 14.65
C PHE A 650 -7.08 12.98 16.17
N LYS A 651 -7.71 14.01 16.77
CA LYS A 651 -7.88 14.15 18.22
C LYS A 651 -8.49 12.92 18.89
N ILE A 652 -9.38 12.19 18.19
CA ILE A 652 -10.00 10.96 18.69
C ILE A 652 -8.92 9.89 18.92
N ALA A 653 -7.97 9.75 17.99
CA ALA A 653 -6.87 8.79 18.10
C ALA A 653 -5.96 9.13 19.29
N VAL A 654 -5.59 10.41 19.42
CA VAL A 654 -4.70 10.91 20.48
C VAL A 654 -5.34 10.72 21.86
N ILE A 655 -6.60 11.15 22.04
CA ILE A 655 -7.32 11.01 23.32
C ILE A 655 -7.49 9.53 23.67
N SER A 656 -7.91 8.70 22.72
CA SER A 656 -8.06 7.25 22.92
C SER A 656 -6.73 6.59 23.32
N TYR A 657 -5.62 7.04 22.71
CA TYR A 657 -4.30 6.55 23.05
C TYR A 657 -3.88 6.95 24.47
N PHE A 658 -4.16 8.19 24.90
CA PHE A 658 -3.89 8.63 26.27
C PHE A 658 -4.74 7.87 27.30
N ILE A 659 -6.01 7.59 27.02
CA ILE A 659 -6.86 6.75 27.88
C ILE A 659 -6.26 5.35 27.99
N MET A 660 -5.80 4.76 26.88
CA MET A 660 -5.14 3.46 26.88
C MET A 660 -3.83 3.49 27.69
N LEU A 661 -2.99 4.52 27.55
CA LEU A 661 -1.78 4.69 28.34
C LEU A 661 -2.08 4.79 29.84
N PHE A 662 -3.12 5.54 30.22
CA PHE A 662 -3.57 5.62 31.61
C PHE A 662 -4.03 4.26 32.14
N ALA A 663 -4.80 3.51 31.34
CA ALA A 663 -5.20 2.15 31.68
C ALA A 663 -3.97 1.22 31.87
N MET A 664 -2.94 1.34 31.02
CA MET A 664 -1.69 0.59 31.16
C MET A 664 -0.91 0.94 32.44
N ILE A 665 -0.99 2.19 32.91
CA ILE A 665 -0.33 2.60 34.16
C ILE A 665 -1.01 1.95 35.36
N ILE A 666 -2.35 1.91 35.37
CA ILE A 666 -3.15 1.30 36.45
C ILE A 666 -3.06 -0.22 36.43
N ASP A 667 -2.97 -0.83 35.25
CA ASP A 667 -2.90 -2.28 35.09
C ASP A 667 -1.57 -2.86 35.59
N LYS A 668 -1.61 -3.38 36.82
CA LYS A 668 -0.49 -4.07 37.48
C LYS A 668 -0.07 -5.34 36.73
N ASN A 669 -0.98 -5.95 35.97
CA ASN A 669 -0.78 -7.19 35.22
C ASN A 669 -0.66 -6.97 33.71
N ARG A 670 -0.38 -5.75 33.23
CA ARG A 670 -0.27 -5.40 31.79
C ARG A 670 0.61 -6.32 30.94
N LYS A 671 1.60 -6.98 31.54
CA LYS A 671 2.47 -7.95 30.87
C LYS A 671 1.75 -9.24 30.48
N VAL A 672 0.64 -9.54 31.13
CA VAL A 672 -0.29 -10.62 30.80
C VAL A 672 -1.30 -10.17 29.74
N HIS A 673 -1.58 -8.87 29.65
CA HIS A 673 -2.51 -8.26 28.68
C HIS A 673 -1.83 -7.69 27.44
N ARG A 674 -0.63 -8.17 27.09
CA ARG A 674 0.17 -7.63 25.97
C ARG A 674 -0.61 -7.62 24.65
N SER A 675 -1.26 -8.74 24.34
CA SER A 675 -2.04 -8.89 23.10
C SER A 675 -3.15 -7.84 22.98
N LEU A 676 -3.84 -7.51 24.07
CA LEU A 676 -4.95 -6.55 24.09
C LEU A 676 -4.46 -5.13 23.78
N TYR A 677 -3.45 -4.66 24.51
CA TYR A 677 -2.89 -3.32 24.29
C TYR A 677 -2.27 -3.18 22.90
N LEU A 678 -1.67 -4.25 22.39
CA LEU A 678 -1.13 -4.26 21.04
C LEU A 678 -2.26 -4.13 20.00
N ILE A 679 -3.37 -4.86 20.15
CA ILE A 679 -4.55 -4.73 19.28
C ILE A 679 -5.09 -3.29 19.28
N ILE A 680 -5.28 -2.69 20.45
CA ILE A 680 -5.82 -1.33 20.57
C ILE A 680 -4.86 -0.32 19.93
N SER A 681 -3.56 -0.38 20.25
CA SER A 681 -2.58 0.53 19.66
C SER A 681 -2.48 0.39 18.13
N SER A 682 -2.55 -0.83 17.60
CA SER A 682 -2.58 -1.08 16.15
C SER A 682 -3.87 -0.58 15.51
N ALA A 683 -5.03 -0.75 16.15
CA ALA A 683 -6.30 -0.23 15.64
C ALA A 683 -6.27 1.31 15.56
N LEU A 684 -5.68 1.99 16.57
CA LEU A 684 -5.51 3.44 16.56
C LEU A 684 -4.53 3.90 15.46
N SER A 685 -3.44 3.16 15.23
CA SER A 685 -2.54 3.42 14.11
C SER A 685 -3.26 3.25 12.76
N ILE A 686 -4.05 2.18 12.58
CA ILE A 686 -4.85 1.96 11.36
C ILE A 686 -5.86 3.08 11.16
N PHE A 687 -6.60 3.46 12.21
CA PHE A 687 -7.53 4.59 12.16
C PHE A 687 -6.85 5.86 11.68
N THR A 688 -5.67 6.19 12.22
CA THR A 688 -4.90 7.37 11.78
C THR A 688 -4.45 7.26 10.33
N LEU A 689 -3.99 6.07 9.89
CA LEU A 689 -3.60 5.83 8.51
C LEU A 689 -4.80 5.98 7.55
N ILE A 690 -6.00 5.60 7.97
CA ILE A 690 -7.23 5.77 7.18
C ILE A 690 -7.58 7.25 7.00
N LEU A 691 -7.43 8.07 8.05
CA LEU A 691 -7.71 9.51 7.98
C LEU A 691 -6.89 10.24 6.91
N ILE A 692 -5.67 9.78 6.63
CA ILE A 692 -4.78 10.43 5.67
C ILE A 692 -4.93 9.91 4.23
N VAL A 693 -5.66 8.80 4.00
CA VAL A 693 -5.83 8.21 2.66
C VAL A 693 -6.35 9.21 1.62
N PRO A 694 -7.35 10.06 1.89
CA PRO A 694 -7.90 10.98 0.89
C PRO A 694 -6.90 12.07 0.45
N THR A 695 -5.97 12.44 1.33
CA THR A 695 -5.03 13.56 1.12
C THR A 695 -3.58 13.11 0.92
N ILE A 696 -3.34 11.80 0.82
CA ILE A 696 -1.98 11.22 0.80
C ILE A 696 -1.13 11.73 -0.38
N ASN A 697 -1.78 12.09 -1.49
CA ASN A 697 -1.11 12.58 -2.70
C ASN A 697 -1.05 14.11 -2.80
N SER A 698 -1.56 14.83 -1.80
CA SER A 698 -1.63 16.30 -1.84
C SER A 698 -1.02 16.95 -0.61
N SER A 699 -1.43 16.54 0.60
CA SER A 699 -1.11 17.27 1.84
C SER A 699 -0.82 16.39 3.06
N SER A 700 -0.77 15.06 2.92
CA SER A 700 -0.51 14.18 4.08
C SER A 700 0.54 13.09 3.85
N TYR A 701 1.34 13.19 2.78
CA TYR A 701 2.40 12.23 2.45
C TYR A 701 3.41 12.01 3.60
N ASN A 702 3.79 13.05 4.36
CA ASN A 702 4.69 12.90 5.52
C ASN A 702 3.99 12.26 6.73
N ALA A 703 2.67 12.46 6.85
CA ALA A 703 1.86 12.02 7.99
C ALA A 703 1.84 10.49 8.14
N VAL A 704 2.14 9.73 7.08
CA VAL A 704 2.26 8.26 7.10
C VAL A 704 3.29 7.76 8.12
N MET A 705 4.25 8.61 8.52
CA MET A 705 5.27 8.29 9.51
C MET A 705 4.86 8.60 10.96
N PHE A 706 3.72 9.23 11.21
CA PHE A 706 3.28 9.49 12.58
C PHE A 706 2.72 8.26 13.33
N PRO A 707 1.83 7.43 12.74
CA PRO A 707 1.01 6.47 13.50
C PRO A 707 1.77 5.36 14.22
N MET A 708 2.97 5.03 13.76
CA MET A 708 3.80 3.96 14.35
C MET A 708 4.33 4.31 15.75
N ILE A 709 4.27 5.59 16.15
CA ILE A 709 4.65 6.00 17.50
C ILE A 709 3.77 5.35 18.57
N PHE A 710 2.46 5.15 18.27
CA PHE A 710 1.52 4.49 19.17
C PHE A 710 1.92 3.05 19.45
N ILE A 711 2.28 2.29 18.42
CA ILE A 711 2.75 0.91 18.57
C ILE A 711 4.12 0.89 19.26
N GLY A 712 5.01 1.83 18.93
CA GLY A 712 6.35 1.93 19.51
C GLY A 712 6.33 2.13 21.03
N ILE A 713 5.64 3.16 21.52
CA ILE A 713 5.54 3.47 22.95
C ILE A 713 4.87 2.30 23.69
N THR A 714 3.77 1.79 23.15
CA THR A 714 3.05 0.63 23.73
C THR A 714 3.98 -0.58 23.85
N SER A 715 4.70 -0.90 22.78
CA SER A 715 5.64 -2.03 22.76
C SER A 715 6.76 -1.87 23.77
N TYR A 716 7.34 -0.67 23.89
CA TYR A 716 8.42 -0.39 24.85
C TYR A 716 7.97 -0.52 26.31
N ILE A 717 6.75 -0.07 26.64
CA ILE A 717 6.20 -0.18 27.99
C ILE A 717 5.94 -1.65 28.38
N LEU A 718 5.49 -2.46 27.42
CA LEU A 718 5.11 -3.87 27.62
C LEU A 718 6.28 -4.85 27.62
N CYS A 719 7.42 -4.48 27.03
CA CYS A 719 8.63 -5.30 27.02
C CYS A 719 9.19 -5.51 28.44
N ASP A 720 9.58 -6.74 28.74
CA ASP A 720 10.42 -7.09 29.89
C ASP A 720 11.86 -6.66 29.67
N LYS A 721 12.46 -7.09 28.56
CA LYS A 721 13.83 -6.77 28.17
C LYS A 721 13.84 -5.49 27.35
N LYS A 722 13.62 -4.37 28.02
CA LYS A 722 13.54 -3.05 27.39
C LYS A 722 14.81 -2.71 26.59
N PRO A 723 14.71 -2.40 25.29
CA PRO A 723 15.85 -1.94 24.48
C PRO A 723 16.21 -0.48 24.79
N ARG A 724 16.65 -0.22 26.03
CA ARG A 724 16.89 1.12 26.61
C ARG A 724 17.83 2.00 25.80
N ARG A 725 18.90 1.43 25.25
CA ARG A 725 19.88 2.19 24.45
C ARG A 725 19.23 2.79 23.20
N LEU A 726 18.49 1.99 22.42
CA LEU A 726 17.75 2.47 21.25
C LEU A 726 16.62 3.44 21.62
N PHE A 727 16.00 3.27 22.79
CA PHE A 727 15.03 4.23 23.31
C PHE A 727 15.65 5.62 23.51
N VAL A 728 16.78 5.72 24.17
CA VAL A 728 17.44 7.02 24.39
C VAL A 728 18.06 7.55 23.09
N SER A 729 18.87 6.73 22.41
CA SER A 729 19.73 7.24 21.34
C SER A 729 19.00 7.48 20.03
N LEU A 730 17.86 6.82 19.79
CA LEU A 730 17.14 6.91 18.52
C LEU A 730 15.70 7.39 18.70
N PHE A 731 14.91 6.76 19.58
CA PHE A 731 13.51 7.14 19.77
C PHE A 731 13.37 8.54 20.39
N VAL A 732 14.06 8.81 21.50
CA VAL A 732 14.04 10.13 22.15
C VAL A 732 14.76 11.16 21.29
N LEU A 733 15.90 10.82 20.68
CA LEU A 733 16.61 11.72 19.78
C LEU A 733 15.74 12.15 18.60
N GLY A 734 14.97 11.25 18.00
CA GLY A 734 14.04 11.57 16.92
C GLY A 734 12.92 12.53 17.33
N ILE A 735 12.43 12.44 18.57
CA ILE A 735 11.47 13.41 19.14
C ILE A 735 12.15 14.77 19.40
N ILE A 736 13.39 14.78 19.88
CA ILE A 736 14.12 16.05 20.06
C ILE A 736 14.37 16.70 18.69
N HIS A 737 14.66 15.90 17.66
CA HIS A 737 14.81 16.38 16.29
C HIS A 737 13.50 16.97 15.74
N SER A 738 12.34 16.33 15.98
CA SER A 738 11.05 16.88 15.55
C SER A 738 10.73 18.22 16.22
N ILE A 739 11.05 18.37 17.51
CA ILE A 739 10.91 19.65 18.22
C ILE A 739 11.88 20.70 17.65
N SER A 740 13.13 20.31 17.39
CA SER A 740 14.17 21.21 16.87
C SER A 740 13.81 21.75 15.49
N LEU A 741 13.25 20.91 14.60
CA LEU A 741 12.81 21.31 13.27
C LEU A 741 11.56 22.20 13.29
N GLU A 742 10.57 21.89 14.13
CA GLU A 742 9.38 22.75 14.27
C GLU A 742 9.76 24.15 14.77
N MET A 743 10.78 24.26 15.64
CA MET A 743 11.26 25.56 16.12
C MET A 743 11.90 26.42 15.02
N THR A 744 12.27 25.83 13.88
CA THR A 744 12.94 26.49 12.74
C THR A 744 12.12 26.49 11.45
N SER A 745 10.94 25.87 11.43
CA SER A 745 10.16 25.65 10.21
C SER A 745 8.78 26.29 10.31
N ASN A 746 8.25 26.69 9.16
CA ASN A 746 6.87 27.14 8.97
C ASN A 746 5.95 26.01 8.43
N GLN A 747 6.43 24.76 8.41
CA GLN A 747 5.74 23.61 7.82
C GLN A 747 4.94 22.78 8.85
N TYR A 748 4.91 23.19 10.11
CA TYR A 748 4.05 22.61 11.14
C TYR A 748 4.13 21.07 11.21
N PHE A 749 2.97 20.38 11.16
CA PHE A 749 2.89 18.92 11.30
C PHE A 749 3.73 18.13 10.27
N TYR A 750 4.04 18.70 9.11
CA TYR A 750 4.84 18.01 8.09
C TYR A 750 6.27 17.72 8.56
N VAL A 751 6.94 18.69 9.19
CA VAL A 751 8.30 18.46 9.73
C VAL A 751 8.27 17.55 10.95
N ILE A 752 7.22 17.65 11.78
CA ILE A 752 7.06 16.78 12.95
C ILE A 752 6.95 15.31 12.51
N SER A 753 6.01 15.02 11.60
CA SER A 753 5.77 13.66 11.11
C SER A 753 6.97 13.08 10.36
N MET A 754 7.65 13.90 9.54
CA MET A 754 8.90 13.55 8.86
C MET A 754 10.00 13.15 9.85
N ALA A 755 10.29 13.99 10.84
CA ALA A 755 11.37 13.76 11.79
C ALA A 755 11.15 12.49 12.64
N LEU A 756 9.89 12.18 12.96
CA LEU A 756 9.50 10.96 13.68
C LEU A 756 9.74 9.67 12.89
N ALA A 757 10.10 9.73 11.60
CA ALA A 757 10.56 8.56 10.86
C ALA A 757 11.78 7.88 11.51
N SER A 758 12.69 8.67 12.11
CA SER A 758 13.81 8.15 12.89
C SER A 758 13.35 7.38 14.14
N SER A 759 12.37 7.90 14.86
CA SER A 759 11.73 7.25 16.02
C SER A 759 11.04 5.94 15.63
N ASN A 760 10.43 5.88 14.44
CA ASN A 760 9.78 4.66 13.95
C ASN A 760 10.73 3.50 13.76
N ILE A 761 11.98 3.74 13.36
CA ILE A 761 13.00 2.68 13.30
C ILE A 761 13.08 1.99 14.67
N ALA A 762 13.13 2.75 15.75
CA ALA A 762 13.14 2.20 17.11
C ALA A 762 11.80 1.51 17.45
N SER A 763 10.65 2.10 17.07
CA SER A 763 9.31 1.51 17.28
C SER A 763 9.20 0.09 16.72
N TYR A 764 9.69 -0.17 15.50
CA TYR A 764 9.70 -1.52 14.94
C TYR A 764 10.57 -2.49 15.73
N ILE A 765 11.70 -2.02 16.30
CA ILE A 765 12.57 -2.86 17.13
C ILE A 765 11.93 -3.13 18.50
N PHE A 766 11.19 -2.18 19.06
CA PHE A 766 10.42 -2.39 20.30
C PHE A 766 9.34 -3.44 20.07
N LEU A 767 8.62 -3.32 18.96
CA LEU A 767 7.64 -4.32 18.52
C LEU A 767 8.29 -5.69 18.31
N ALA A 768 9.47 -5.76 17.69
CA ALA A 768 10.20 -7.02 17.49
C ALA A 768 10.55 -7.70 18.81
N GLN A 769 11.00 -6.90 19.79
CA GLN A 769 11.32 -7.40 21.12
C GLN A 769 10.06 -7.90 21.84
N LEU A 770 8.95 -7.15 21.77
CA LEU A 770 7.68 -7.56 22.36
C LEU A 770 7.16 -8.86 21.75
N LEU A 771 7.13 -8.97 20.41
CA LEU A 771 6.67 -10.17 19.72
C LEU A 771 7.55 -11.39 20.02
N LYS A 772 8.85 -11.18 20.19
CA LYS A 772 9.77 -12.23 20.64
C LYS A 772 9.41 -12.70 22.05
N GLU A 773 9.19 -11.78 22.99
CA GLU A 773 8.80 -12.11 24.36
C GLU A 773 7.43 -12.78 24.44
N MET A 774 6.43 -12.34 23.67
CA MET A 774 5.11 -12.98 23.58
C MET A 774 5.18 -14.41 23.01
N LYS A 775 6.26 -14.74 22.28
CA LYS A 775 6.53 -16.10 21.80
C LYS A 775 7.21 -16.96 22.87
N GLU A 776 8.13 -16.39 23.65
CA GLU A 776 8.89 -17.07 24.71
C GLU A 776 8.06 -17.27 25.99
N THR A 777 7.33 -16.23 26.40
CA THR A 777 6.45 -16.19 27.57
C THR A 777 5.06 -15.87 27.09
N GLU A 778 4.16 -16.85 27.15
CA GLU A 778 2.84 -16.67 26.58
C GLU A 778 1.83 -16.11 27.61
N ASP A 779 0.99 -15.16 27.21
CA ASP A 779 -0.06 -14.48 28.02
C ASP A 779 -1.01 -15.46 28.77
N ASN A 780 -1.27 -15.28 30.07
CA ASN A 780 -1.99 -16.26 30.91
C ASN A 780 -3.54 -16.17 30.80
N PHE A 781 -4.16 -16.77 29.77
CA PHE A 781 -5.64 -16.91 29.64
C PHE A 781 -6.07 -18.19 28.87
N ASP A 782 -7.30 -18.66 29.08
CA ASP A 782 -7.91 -19.79 28.35
C ASP A 782 -8.13 -19.52 26.84
N TYR A 783 -8.19 -18.24 26.42
CA TYR A 783 -8.39 -17.79 25.02
C TYR A 783 -7.12 -17.25 24.34
N LYS A 784 -5.96 -17.49 24.96
CA LYS A 784 -4.62 -16.95 24.65
C LYS A 784 -4.13 -17.06 23.21
N VAL A 785 -4.44 -18.17 22.54
CA VAL A 785 -3.93 -18.43 21.20
C VAL A 785 -4.60 -17.53 20.17
N LEU A 786 -5.92 -17.33 20.30
CA LEU A 786 -6.69 -16.49 19.37
C LEU A 786 -6.28 -15.02 19.49
N LEU A 787 -6.25 -14.46 20.72
CA LEU A 787 -5.86 -13.07 20.95
C LEU A 787 -4.44 -12.76 20.48
N LYS A 788 -3.49 -13.68 20.74
CA LYS A 788 -2.11 -13.56 20.26
C LYS A 788 -2.02 -13.58 18.73
N TYR A 789 -2.75 -14.47 18.06
CA TYR A 789 -2.76 -14.48 16.60
C TYR A 789 -3.47 -13.25 16.03
N SER A 790 -4.54 -12.78 16.66
CA SER A 790 -5.23 -11.54 16.27
C SER A 790 -4.32 -10.32 16.45
N SER A 791 -3.56 -10.23 17.54
CA SER A 791 -2.61 -9.13 17.75
C SER A 791 -1.47 -9.15 16.74
N ILE A 792 -0.96 -10.33 16.37
CA ILE A 792 0.04 -10.46 15.29
C ILE A 792 -0.58 -10.07 13.94
N ALA A 793 -1.80 -10.52 13.64
CA ALA A 793 -2.49 -10.25 12.39
C ALA A 793 -2.75 -8.75 12.19
N ILE A 794 -3.27 -8.06 13.22
CA ILE A 794 -3.54 -6.62 13.13
C ILE A 794 -2.26 -5.78 13.04
N VAL A 795 -1.17 -6.20 13.69
CA VAL A 795 0.15 -5.56 13.53
C VAL A 795 0.66 -5.71 12.10
N VAL A 796 0.61 -6.93 11.54
CA VAL A 796 1.00 -7.17 10.15
C VAL A 796 0.16 -6.33 9.20
N LEU A 797 -1.17 -6.28 9.41
CA LEU A 797 -2.07 -5.44 8.65
C LEU A 797 -1.67 -3.96 8.72
N THR A 798 -1.35 -3.44 9.92
CA THR A 798 -0.93 -2.05 10.10
C THR A 798 0.33 -1.73 9.30
N ILE A 799 1.35 -2.60 9.38
CA ILE A 799 2.61 -2.45 8.64
C ILE A 799 2.37 -2.50 7.12
N CYS A 800 1.50 -3.42 6.66
CA CYS A 800 1.14 -3.52 5.26
C CYS A 800 0.41 -2.26 4.76
N ILE A 801 -0.53 -1.71 5.53
CA ILE A 801 -1.24 -0.47 5.18
C ILE A 801 -0.25 0.69 5.11
N GLN A 802 0.61 0.86 6.12
CA GLN A 802 1.61 1.92 6.12
C GLN A 802 2.55 1.82 4.91
N GLY A 803 3.08 0.62 4.64
CA GLY A 803 3.94 0.38 3.48
C GLY A 803 3.23 0.70 2.18
N PHE A 804 1.98 0.22 2.02
CA PHE A 804 1.17 0.53 0.84
C PHE A 804 0.98 2.04 0.64
N LEU A 805 0.68 2.80 1.70
CA LEU A 805 0.50 4.24 1.60
C LEU A 805 1.81 4.98 1.25
N GLN A 806 2.95 4.54 1.78
CA GLN A 806 4.25 5.10 1.38
C GLN A 806 4.56 4.83 -0.11
N PHE A 807 4.32 3.61 -0.58
CA PHE A 807 4.47 3.27 -2.00
C PHE A 807 3.55 4.09 -2.88
N LYS A 808 2.28 4.23 -2.50
CA LYS A 808 1.30 5.04 -3.23
C LYS A 808 1.73 6.50 -3.29
N ALA A 809 2.09 7.09 -2.15
CA ALA A 809 2.57 8.47 -2.09
C ALA A 809 3.78 8.67 -3.02
N LYS A 810 4.78 7.79 -2.96
CA LYS A 810 5.98 7.91 -3.79
C LYS A 810 5.72 7.68 -5.28
N ALA A 811 4.80 6.79 -5.64
CA ALA A 811 4.44 6.53 -7.04
C ALA A 811 3.70 7.73 -7.65
N GLU A 812 2.68 8.24 -6.95
CA GLU A 812 1.68 9.14 -7.54
C GLU A 812 1.96 10.62 -7.29
N HIS A 813 2.56 11.01 -6.17
CA HIS A 813 2.85 12.41 -5.85
C HIS A 813 4.19 12.86 -6.44
N CYS A 814 4.18 14.03 -7.10
CA CYS A 814 5.36 14.80 -7.50
C CYS A 814 5.25 16.17 -6.84
N PHE A 815 6.30 16.59 -6.12
CA PHE A 815 6.29 17.85 -5.40
C PHE A 815 6.11 19.04 -6.38
N TRP A 816 5.16 19.93 -6.08
CA TRP A 816 4.80 21.11 -6.88
C TRP A 816 4.34 20.84 -8.32
N GLU A 817 3.88 19.63 -8.60
CA GLU A 817 3.48 19.22 -9.94
C GLU A 817 2.06 18.67 -9.96
N SER A 818 1.49 18.65 -11.17
CA SER A 818 0.24 17.96 -11.45
C SER A 818 0.42 16.44 -11.34
N SER A 819 -0.68 15.70 -11.51
CA SER A 819 -0.66 14.23 -11.38
C SER A 819 0.38 13.60 -12.32
N MET A 820 1.04 12.54 -11.87
CA MET A 820 2.12 11.85 -12.59
C MET A 820 1.82 11.54 -14.06
N ASN A 821 0.55 11.25 -14.39
CA ASN A 821 0.09 10.92 -15.75
C ASN A 821 0.20 12.11 -16.73
N THR A 822 0.35 13.33 -16.23
CA THR A 822 0.47 14.56 -17.04
C THR A 822 1.91 14.94 -17.35
N LEU A 823 2.89 14.27 -16.74
CA LEU A 823 4.31 14.60 -16.84
C LEU A 823 4.94 13.90 -18.06
N THR A 824 4.64 14.40 -19.26
CA THR A 824 4.97 13.78 -20.55
C THR A 824 6.05 14.50 -21.34
N SER A 825 6.51 15.67 -20.88
CA SER A 825 7.50 16.50 -21.58
C SER A 825 8.85 16.48 -20.87
N GLU A 826 9.91 16.09 -21.57
CA GLU A 826 11.28 16.11 -21.05
C GLU A 826 11.92 17.50 -21.22
N ILE A 827 12.57 18.01 -20.18
CA ILE A 827 13.37 19.24 -20.26
C ILE A 827 14.66 18.96 -21.05
N PRO A 828 14.93 19.67 -22.16
CA PRO A 828 15.99 19.31 -23.09
C PRO A 828 17.40 19.77 -22.66
N SER A 829 17.52 20.84 -21.87
CA SER A 829 18.80 21.54 -21.62
C SER A 829 18.86 22.21 -20.24
N GLY A 830 20.05 22.64 -19.84
CA GLY A 830 20.30 23.39 -18.59
C GLY A 830 20.31 22.51 -17.33
N PRO A 831 20.26 23.12 -16.13
CA PRO A 831 20.39 22.42 -14.85
C PRO A 831 19.38 21.27 -14.63
N ALA A 832 18.21 21.35 -15.27
CA ALA A 832 17.11 20.41 -15.14
C ALA A 832 17.00 19.38 -16.27
N LYS A 833 18.00 19.29 -17.15
CA LYS A 833 18.01 18.38 -18.29
C LYS A 833 17.65 16.93 -17.91
N GLY A 834 16.77 16.32 -18.69
CA GLY A 834 16.33 14.94 -18.51
C GLY A 834 15.19 14.73 -17.51
N ILE A 835 14.67 15.80 -16.90
CA ILE A 835 13.50 15.73 -16.01
C ILE A 835 12.21 15.87 -16.83
N MET A 836 11.26 14.97 -16.57
CA MET A 836 9.90 14.95 -17.11
C MET A 836 8.97 15.84 -16.29
N THR A 837 8.32 16.79 -16.94
CA THR A 837 7.29 17.68 -16.39
C THR A 837 6.10 17.78 -17.35
N ASN A 838 5.09 18.56 -17.02
CA ASN A 838 4.00 18.85 -17.96
C ASN A 838 4.46 19.81 -19.07
N ALA A 839 3.72 19.86 -20.18
CA ALA A 839 4.10 20.65 -21.35
C ALA A 839 4.25 22.16 -21.05
N ASP A 840 3.37 22.72 -20.20
CA ASP A 840 3.39 24.14 -19.88
C ASP A 840 4.63 24.52 -19.07
N ASN A 841 4.98 23.73 -18.05
CA ASN A 841 6.18 23.91 -17.24
C ASN A 841 7.45 23.72 -18.07
N CYS A 842 7.49 22.75 -18.99
CA CYS A 842 8.62 22.55 -19.89
C CYS A 842 8.80 23.77 -20.82
N ASN A 843 7.71 24.24 -21.42
CA ASN A 843 7.74 25.43 -22.29
C ASN A 843 8.18 26.68 -21.53
N ASN A 844 7.66 26.89 -20.32
CA ASN A 844 8.05 28.01 -19.45
C ASN A 844 9.55 27.96 -19.11
N TYR A 845 10.05 26.79 -18.71
CA TYR A 845 11.46 26.58 -18.44
C TYR A 845 12.32 26.90 -19.68
N VAL A 846 11.98 26.36 -20.85
CA VAL A 846 12.74 26.55 -22.09
C VAL A 846 12.75 28.01 -22.53
N GLN A 847 11.63 28.73 -22.37
CA GLN A 847 11.55 30.16 -22.65
C GLN A 847 12.51 30.98 -21.77
N ILE A 848 12.47 30.75 -20.46
CA ILE A 848 13.37 31.44 -19.52
C ILE A 848 14.82 31.06 -19.77
N TYR A 849 15.11 29.77 -19.99
CA TYR A 849 16.45 29.25 -20.29
C TYR A 849 17.06 29.93 -21.52
N ASN A 850 16.29 30.05 -22.60
CA ASN A 850 16.75 30.72 -23.82
C ASN A 850 16.93 32.22 -23.61
N ASP A 851 16.10 32.84 -22.77
CA ASP A 851 16.16 34.28 -22.50
C ASP A 851 17.39 34.65 -21.65
N ILE A 852 17.77 33.85 -20.66
CA ILE A 852 18.98 34.09 -19.84
C ILE A 852 20.27 33.62 -20.51
N ALA A 853 20.18 32.86 -21.62
CA ALA A 853 21.34 32.30 -22.30
C ALA A 853 22.37 33.35 -22.75
N SER A 854 21.96 34.60 -22.98
CA SER A 854 22.87 35.70 -23.31
C SER A 854 23.92 35.94 -22.21
N TYR A 855 23.56 35.72 -20.94
CA TYR A 855 24.46 35.97 -19.81
C TYR A 855 25.62 34.98 -19.73
N LYS A 856 25.50 33.80 -20.36
CA LYS A 856 26.56 32.78 -20.41
C LYS A 856 27.81 33.23 -21.18
N ASN A 857 27.69 34.29 -21.98
CA ASN A 857 28.81 34.83 -22.76
C ASN A 857 29.61 35.91 -22.00
N TYR A 858 29.12 36.39 -20.85
CA TYR A 858 29.85 37.36 -20.03
C TYR A 858 30.92 36.64 -19.19
N ASN A 859 32.14 37.17 -19.12
CA ASN A 859 33.24 36.46 -18.44
C ASN A 859 33.44 36.88 -16.98
N GLN A 860 32.81 37.96 -16.53
CA GLN A 860 32.96 38.51 -15.18
C GLN A 860 31.79 39.43 -14.84
N GLY A 861 31.41 39.48 -13.56
CA GLY A 861 30.42 40.41 -13.01
C GLY A 861 29.45 39.73 -12.04
N ASN A 862 28.75 40.55 -11.26
CA ASN A 862 27.71 40.11 -10.34
C ASN A 862 26.34 40.16 -11.02
N ILE A 863 25.54 39.10 -10.87
CA ILE A 863 24.17 39.05 -11.40
C ILE A 863 23.13 38.94 -10.29
N LEU A 864 22.07 39.74 -10.39
CA LEU A 864 20.86 39.65 -9.58
C LEU A 864 19.72 39.14 -10.46
N LEU A 865 19.22 37.95 -10.17
CA LEU A 865 18.02 37.38 -10.79
C LEU A 865 16.83 37.54 -9.83
N LEU A 866 15.90 38.42 -10.17
CA LEU A 866 14.66 38.64 -9.42
C LEU A 866 13.55 37.73 -9.96
N THR A 867 13.53 36.50 -9.46
CA THR A 867 12.53 35.47 -9.80
C THR A 867 12.48 34.37 -8.72
N GLU A 868 11.31 33.78 -8.47
CA GLU A 868 11.19 32.55 -7.67
C GLU A 868 11.90 31.34 -8.30
N LYS A 869 12.30 31.40 -9.58
CA LYS A 869 12.93 30.30 -10.30
C LYS A 869 14.43 30.17 -9.95
N THR A 870 14.73 29.65 -8.77
CA THR A 870 16.10 29.53 -8.22
C THR A 870 17.09 28.76 -9.11
N TRP A 871 16.62 27.85 -9.97
CA TRP A 871 17.46 27.13 -10.92
C TRP A 871 18.18 28.05 -11.92
N THR A 872 17.67 29.26 -12.14
CA THR A 872 18.27 30.23 -13.06
C THR A 872 19.69 30.60 -12.66
N TYR A 873 19.99 30.73 -11.35
CA TYR A 873 21.35 30.96 -10.85
C TYR A 873 22.31 29.80 -11.16
N LEU A 874 21.83 28.56 -11.18
CA LEU A 874 22.67 27.43 -11.58
C LEU A 874 23.01 27.51 -13.07
N ASP A 875 22.17 28.12 -13.90
CA ASP A 875 22.37 28.18 -15.35
C ASP A 875 23.39 29.26 -15.77
N VAL A 876 23.45 30.39 -15.06
CA VAL A 876 24.46 31.45 -15.24
C VAL A 876 25.69 31.22 -14.35
N ASP A 877 26.30 30.04 -14.49
CA ASP A 877 27.37 29.54 -13.62
C ASP A 877 28.76 30.21 -13.82
N ASN A 878 28.83 31.18 -14.73
CA ASN A 878 29.98 32.01 -15.06
C ASN A 878 30.02 33.36 -14.32
N LEU A 879 28.91 33.79 -13.74
CA LEU A 879 28.77 35.06 -13.02
C LEU A 879 28.65 34.83 -11.51
N SER A 880 29.12 35.80 -10.72
CA SER A 880 29.01 35.74 -9.26
C SER A 880 27.61 36.15 -8.80
N TYR A 881 27.20 35.63 -7.64
CA TYR A 881 25.88 35.87 -7.06
C TYR A 881 25.84 37.30 -6.50
N GLY A 882 25.21 38.21 -7.24
CA GLY A 882 24.99 39.61 -6.85
C GLY A 882 23.77 39.78 -5.94
N THR A 883 23.55 38.85 -5.00
CA THR A 883 22.33 38.80 -4.17
C THR A 883 22.65 38.29 -2.76
N LEU A 884 21.79 38.64 -1.79
CA LEU A 884 21.84 38.09 -0.43
C LEU A 884 21.55 36.58 -0.39
N SER A 885 20.76 36.08 -1.34
CA SER A 885 20.49 34.64 -1.53
C SER A 885 19.84 34.41 -2.89
N ALA A 886 19.95 33.18 -3.40
CA ALA A 886 19.16 32.75 -4.56
C ALA A 886 17.65 32.66 -4.25
N TRP A 887 17.28 32.64 -2.96
CA TRP A 887 15.88 32.66 -2.50
C TRP A 887 15.53 34.03 -1.93
N ILE A 888 14.68 34.79 -2.64
CA ILE A 888 14.17 36.09 -2.20
C ILE A 888 12.65 36.09 -2.33
N THR A 889 11.94 36.36 -1.25
CA THR A 889 10.48 36.41 -1.23
C THR A 889 9.96 37.57 -2.11
N GLU A 890 9.18 37.27 -3.15
CA GLU A 890 8.66 38.28 -4.08
C GLU A 890 7.55 39.17 -3.50
N GLY A 891 7.42 40.39 -4.05
CA GLY A 891 6.30 41.29 -3.77
C GLY A 891 6.30 41.89 -2.37
N ASN A 892 7.47 41.92 -1.72
CA ASN A 892 7.65 42.46 -0.39
C ASN A 892 8.71 43.56 -0.38
N ARG A 893 8.34 44.78 0.02
CA ARG A 893 9.27 45.92 0.17
C ARG A 893 10.42 45.61 1.15
N VAL A 894 10.16 44.80 2.19
CA VAL A 894 11.19 44.37 3.15
C VAL A 894 12.30 43.58 2.48
N SER A 895 11.98 42.78 1.45
CA SER A 895 13.00 42.02 0.70
C SER A 895 13.96 42.94 -0.06
N LEU A 896 13.47 44.06 -0.63
CA LEU A 896 14.33 45.07 -1.28
C LEU A 896 15.16 45.84 -0.25
N GLU A 897 14.56 46.23 0.87
CA GLU A 897 15.30 46.90 1.96
C GLU A 897 16.43 46.00 2.50
N ARG A 898 16.21 44.68 2.58
CA ARG A 898 17.27 43.70 2.93
C ARG A 898 18.35 43.63 1.85
N LEU A 899 18.00 43.70 0.56
CA LEU A 899 18.96 43.75 -0.55
C LEU A 899 19.80 45.02 -0.52
N GLU A 900 19.19 46.18 -0.30
CA GLU A 900 19.91 47.45 -0.14
C GLU A 900 20.90 47.40 1.04
N GLU A 901 20.46 46.87 2.18
CA GLU A 901 21.32 46.71 3.35
C GLU A 901 22.45 45.71 3.10
N TYR A 902 22.17 44.63 2.38
CA TYR A 902 23.18 43.66 1.94
C TYR A 902 24.28 44.32 1.12
N TYR A 903 23.93 45.21 0.17
CA TYR A 903 24.92 45.90 -0.65
C TYR A 903 25.70 46.99 0.10
N LYS A 904 25.14 47.58 1.15
CA LYS A 904 25.91 48.50 2.01
C LYS A 904 27.02 47.78 2.77
N ILE A 905 26.76 46.53 3.17
CA ILE A 905 27.73 45.70 3.88
C ILE A 905 28.72 45.04 2.91
N ASN A 906 28.24 44.60 1.75
CA ASN A 906 29.00 43.91 0.71
C ASN A 906 29.00 44.72 -0.61
N PRO A 907 29.68 45.88 -0.67
CA PRO A 907 29.66 46.77 -1.85
C PRO A 907 30.21 46.11 -3.12
N GLU A 908 31.10 45.12 -2.97
CA GLU A 908 31.63 44.31 -4.07
C GLU A 908 30.63 43.33 -4.66
N LYS A 909 29.45 43.14 -4.04
CA LYS A 909 28.37 42.28 -4.53
C LYS A 909 27.25 43.05 -5.24
N VAL A 910 27.37 44.37 -5.38
CA VAL A 910 26.42 45.18 -6.15
C VAL A 910 26.35 44.62 -7.58
N PRO A 911 25.15 44.30 -8.11
CA PRO A 911 25.00 43.63 -9.40
C PRO A 911 25.42 44.52 -10.56
N ASP A 912 26.19 43.97 -11.49
CA ASP A 912 26.46 44.59 -12.80
C ASP A 912 25.30 44.32 -13.76
N TYR A 913 24.63 43.18 -13.56
CA TYR A 913 23.51 42.71 -14.37
C TYR A 913 22.30 42.42 -13.48
N ILE A 914 21.13 42.92 -13.84
CA ILE A 914 19.87 42.59 -13.16
C ILE A 914 18.89 42.01 -14.17
N TYR A 915 18.33 40.85 -13.84
CA TYR A 915 17.29 40.19 -14.61
C TYR A 915 15.99 40.18 -13.82
N ILE A 916 14.92 40.74 -14.41
CA ILE A 916 13.59 40.77 -13.83
C ILE A 916 12.66 40.01 -14.75
N LEU A 917 12.07 38.92 -14.27
CA LEU A 917 11.11 38.14 -15.04
C LEU A 917 9.76 38.86 -15.11
N LYS A 918 9.18 39.03 -16.30
CA LYS A 918 7.84 39.63 -16.46
C LYS A 918 6.76 38.76 -15.82
N ASN A 919 5.73 39.39 -15.28
CA ASN A 919 4.68 38.77 -14.47
C ASN A 919 5.17 38.17 -13.14
N SER A 920 6.39 38.46 -12.71
CA SER A 920 6.79 38.28 -11.31
C SER A 920 6.18 39.41 -10.47
N LYS A 921 6.13 39.26 -9.14
CA LYS A 921 5.67 40.37 -8.28
C LYS A 921 6.68 41.52 -8.18
N TRP A 922 7.78 41.46 -8.92
CA TRP A 922 8.81 42.50 -9.02
C TRP A 922 8.58 43.48 -10.16
N ASP A 923 7.80 43.09 -11.16
CA ASP A 923 7.60 43.75 -12.46
C ASP A 923 7.27 45.26 -12.30
N ASP A 924 6.22 45.57 -11.54
CA ASP A 924 5.76 46.96 -11.37
C ASP A 924 6.52 47.76 -10.29
N MET A 925 7.21 47.10 -9.35
CA MET A 925 7.80 47.76 -8.17
C MET A 925 9.22 48.32 -8.42
N VAL A 926 9.93 47.76 -9.39
CA VAL A 926 11.39 47.88 -9.49
C VAL A 926 11.87 48.59 -10.76
N VAL A 927 11.17 48.43 -11.89
CA VAL A 927 11.64 48.89 -13.21
C VAL A 927 11.75 50.41 -13.31
N ASP A 928 10.79 51.16 -12.75
CA ASP A 928 10.80 52.63 -12.79
C ASP A 928 11.74 53.27 -11.75
N ASN A 929 11.96 52.61 -10.61
CA ASN A 929 12.80 53.11 -9.51
C ASN A 929 14.30 52.84 -9.75
N ILE A 930 14.69 51.68 -10.30
CA ILE A 930 16.11 51.33 -10.48
C ILE A 930 16.74 52.01 -11.71
N SER A 931 15.99 52.17 -12.80
CA SER A 931 16.54 52.68 -14.07
C SER A 931 16.98 54.14 -13.99
N ASN A 932 16.26 54.99 -13.24
CA ASN A 932 16.56 56.42 -13.13
C ASN A 932 17.52 56.76 -11.97
N ASP A 933 17.43 56.06 -10.83
CA ASP A 933 18.17 56.45 -9.61
C ASP A 933 19.55 55.76 -9.49
N TRP A 934 19.80 54.63 -10.18
CA TRP A 934 20.99 53.78 -9.96
C TRP A 934 21.88 53.56 -11.19
N GLY A 935 21.56 54.15 -12.34
CA GLY A 935 22.45 54.17 -13.52
C GLY A 935 22.49 52.89 -14.37
N TYR A 936 21.38 52.17 -14.47
CA TYR A 936 21.25 50.96 -15.31
C TYR A 936 20.54 51.24 -16.63
N SER A 937 21.08 50.73 -17.75
CA SER A 937 20.38 50.72 -19.04
C SER A 937 19.42 49.54 -19.10
N VAL A 938 18.17 49.78 -19.50
CA VAL A 938 17.12 48.76 -19.58
C VAL A 938 16.95 48.25 -21.02
N ASN A 939 17.04 46.94 -21.21
CA ASN A 939 16.65 46.23 -22.42
C ASN A 939 15.44 45.34 -22.12
N GLU A 940 14.30 45.66 -22.73
CA GLU A 940 13.03 44.96 -22.51
C GLU A 940 12.80 43.89 -23.58
N THR A 941 12.50 42.67 -23.15
CA THR A 941 12.07 41.57 -24.01
C THR A 941 10.61 41.22 -23.76
N ASN A 942 10.02 40.32 -24.55
CA ASN A 942 8.67 39.82 -24.27
C ASN A 942 8.57 38.99 -22.96
N ILE A 943 9.71 38.59 -22.38
CA ILE A 943 9.79 37.67 -21.24
C ILE A 943 10.33 38.38 -19.98
N SER A 944 11.15 39.41 -20.12
CA SER A 944 11.93 39.98 -19.01
C SER A 944 12.36 41.43 -19.25
N TYR A 945 12.82 42.07 -18.17
CA TYR A 945 13.66 43.27 -18.21
C TYR A 945 15.09 42.88 -17.88
N LYS A 946 16.03 43.28 -18.75
CA LYS A 946 17.46 43.05 -18.60
C LYS A 946 18.13 44.39 -18.38
N LEU A 947 18.70 44.59 -17.20
CA LEU A 947 19.35 45.83 -16.80
C LEU A 947 20.85 45.61 -16.72
N GLU A 948 21.61 46.49 -17.37
CA GLU A 948 23.07 46.47 -17.34
C GLU A 948 23.59 47.79 -16.78
N LYS A 949 24.55 47.73 -15.86
CA LYS A 949 25.13 48.93 -15.25
C LYS A 949 25.88 49.73 -16.32
N SER A 950 25.56 51.01 -16.45
CA SER A 950 26.26 51.87 -17.40
C SER A 950 27.68 52.15 -16.89
N ASN A 951 28.70 51.76 -17.65
CA ASN A 951 30.07 52.18 -17.39
C ASN A 951 30.19 53.69 -17.64
N ASN A 952 30.15 54.49 -16.58
CA ASN A 952 30.67 55.86 -16.60
C ASN A 952 32.08 55.90 -16.03
#